data_AF-A0A1K1NAK1-F1
#
_entry.id   AF-A0A1K1NAK1-F1
#
_cell.length_a   1.000
_cell.length_b   1.000
_cell.length_c   1.000
_cell.angle_alpha   90.00
_cell.angle_beta   90.00
_cell.angle_gamma   90.00
#
_symmetry.space_group_name_H-M   'P 1'
#
loop_
_entity.id
_entity.type
_entity.pdbx_description
1 polymer ?
#
loop_
_entity_poly.entity_id
_entity_poly.type
_entity_poly.pdbx_seq_one_letter_code
_entity_poly.pdbx_strand_id
1 'polypeptide(L)'
;MNQEGIVLETDVLVVGGGTAGCLAALSAARENVKVLVLESESALGGVATRAGIHRYYYGSPGGMQEEIDRRTEEVGRLLGGSTMGFHPEARRITLSRLCEEAGITVVLNSIVYEVLLEGRQVLGVRASTEEGKLTVRAAVTIDATGNGNAVKLAGGAMSYGREQDGVYHNYSLVPRRIRDGQIGYDNLDAGWVDPYDPWDVSRAFLHGRAWIGQAYREGLHYYGISSALGYREGGLIEGRGRLTIDHYMEDASLPDVIARSYSHLDNHGFDTGNESDFSQLWISILGLFARGLWCDIPYGSLLPSGLEGIMVGCRALSVDRDVSMGVRMQKDMHKVGEAAGLAAAMSVKAGAPPSRVDILELQRRLLERGVLEADDLNRTESRNLGFRQGPLAGKTVPPERAGAYVEPLISYFGGEEQWKAVWLLAKRVKPEAAAGPLRRALEQGSPASRLCAAMVLTMHGGKDAEAFLLELLAARERTRLTDHPKCLPFWIAALILLRMMKSSAAVNEAVQLLEEPLTSVEAVFALTYLSQAASPLSDVRKRAVAEAVKRFAARPGLGDDYKMHGSRSESLRWSLELHAAEVLAVCGDSGYRKLLEPYTTDLRGYARSAARELIRRLPQREAAAVTGVAADAPDEIGAGELRPVDYDVAVLGGGIAGVVCAAALSRAGARVLLVETSSALLTEVTRSRLTRWPQPPGLARGGAAAALTACLAEAGALREGEVEPVLAQLAADRFVREAGVTVLFEARCLEASMEVQGGGQMLQLVHKNGRLNICASRVVDCTPEASVLSLAPGMERRAAAPGEGRLVSTLVCAEPVSELRAELGAGQGKVAVRIRPSLHEKEAYLETAWHRPAGGKDGAAGGLAAVAEAVKRLREEGALPAQAALAYIADISWQLPDFIIDANASTPAAAGSRIAAVPDGRLLGAGLWQARVRERLEQAEKRQRDELAAAELLLAGEEAARVAWPESQEREG
;
A
#
# COMPACT_ATOMS: atom_id res chain seq x y z
N MET A 1 -20.64 -28.39 4.94
CA MET A 1 -21.33 -27.09 4.99
C MET A 1 -21.97 -26.85 3.63
N ASN A 2 -23.18 -26.27 3.59
CA ASN A 2 -23.91 -26.00 2.35
C ASN A 2 -23.09 -25.11 1.41
N GLN A 3 -23.24 -25.35 0.10
CA GLN A 3 -22.65 -24.54 -0.98
C GLN A 3 -23.04 -23.03 -0.94
N GLU A 4 -23.95 -22.64 -0.04
CA GLU A 4 -24.57 -21.30 0.02
C GLU A 4 -23.84 -20.27 0.90
N GLY A 5 -22.82 -20.64 1.69
CA GLY A 5 -22.03 -19.71 2.52
C GLY A 5 -22.75 -19.15 3.76
N ILE A 6 -22.04 -18.35 4.57
CA ILE A 6 -22.58 -17.67 5.77
C ILE A 6 -23.30 -16.39 5.34
N VAL A 7 -24.46 -16.08 5.92
CA VAL A 7 -25.19 -14.82 5.68
C VAL A 7 -25.30 -14.02 6.97
N LEU A 8 -24.89 -12.75 6.93
CA LEU A 8 -25.01 -11.79 8.03
C LEU A 8 -25.79 -10.54 7.59
N GLU A 9 -26.46 -9.91 8.53
CA GLU A 9 -27.17 -8.64 8.33
C GLU A 9 -26.67 -7.59 9.33
N THR A 10 -26.53 -6.36 8.86
CA THR A 10 -26.07 -5.22 9.67
C THR A 10 -26.74 -3.93 9.18
N ASP A 11 -26.75 -2.88 9.99
CA ASP A 11 -27.27 -1.59 9.54
C ASP A 11 -26.23 -0.88 8.66
N VAL A 12 -25.01 -0.78 9.18
CA VAL A 12 -23.86 -0.20 8.48
C VAL A 12 -22.78 -1.27 8.29
N LEU A 13 -22.37 -1.47 7.04
CA LEU A 13 -21.23 -2.28 6.66
C LEU A 13 -20.06 -1.36 6.29
N VAL A 14 -18.91 -1.52 6.92
CA VAL A 14 -17.67 -0.84 6.54
C VAL A 14 -16.74 -1.84 5.85
N VAL A 15 -16.39 -1.58 4.59
CA VAL A 15 -15.46 -2.40 3.82
C VAL A 15 -14.09 -1.73 3.87
N GLY A 16 -13.19 -2.29 4.69
CA GLY A 16 -11.87 -1.76 5.01
C GLY A 16 -11.81 -1.18 6.43
N GLY A 17 -11.07 -1.81 7.32
CA GLY A 17 -10.77 -1.36 8.68
C GLY A 17 -9.50 -0.50 8.74
N GLY A 18 -9.27 0.31 7.70
CA GLY A 18 -8.09 1.16 7.56
C GLY A 18 -8.15 2.44 8.40
N THR A 19 -7.30 3.41 8.06
CA THR A 19 -7.20 4.72 8.71
C THR A 19 -8.57 5.38 8.90
N ALA A 20 -9.32 5.59 7.82
CA ALA A 20 -10.64 6.20 7.89
C ALA A 20 -11.74 5.20 8.32
N GLY A 21 -11.67 3.95 7.85
CA GLY A 21 -12.69 2.94 8.08
C GLY A 21 -12.94 2.61 9.55
N CYS A 22 -11.89 2.55 10.38
CA CYS A 22 -12.06 2.38 11.82
C CYS A 22 -12.88 3.50 12.46
N LEU A 23 -12.62 4.76 12.09
CA LEU A 23 -13.36 5.89 12.64
C LEU A 23 -14.78 5.95 12.08
N ALA A 24 -15.01 5.53 10.84
CA ALA A 24 -16.35 5.37 10.30
C ALA A 24 -17.16 4.35 11.11
N ALA A 25 -16.56 3.19 11.38
CA ALA A 25 -17.21 2.13 12.15
C ALA A 25 -17.53 2.58 13.58
N LEU A 26 -16.55 3.18 14.28
CA LEU A 26 -16.73 3.68 15.64
C LEU A 26 -17.75 4.83 15.72
N SER A 27 -17.69 5.77 14.78
CA SER A 27 -18.62 6.89 14.73
C SER A 27 -20.06 6.44 14.51
N ALA A 28 -20.28 5.47 13.62
CA ALA A 28 -21.58 4.85 13.40
C ALA A 28 -22.04 4.05 14.63
N ALA A 29 -21.18 3.22 15.22
CA ALA A 29 -21.57 2.40 16.38
C ALA A 29 -21.97 3.26 17.59
N ARG A 30 -21.32 4.41 17.80
CA ARG A 30 -21.69 5.41 18.84
C ARG A 30 -23.07 6.03 18.62
N GLU A 31 -23.65 5.87 17.44
CA GLU A 31 -25.03 6.23 17.14
C GLU A 31 -26.04 5.11 17.45
N ASN A 32 -25.60 4.00 18.06
CA ASN A 32 -26.44 2.85 18.39
C ASN A 32 -27.05 2.16 17.16
N VAL A 33 -26.31 2.10 16.06
CA VAL A 33 -26.65 1.24 14.90
C VAL A 33 -25.74 0.02 14.89
N LYS A 34 -26.20 -1.10 14.32
CA LYS A 34 -25.40 -2.33 14.19
C LYS A 34 -24.34 -2.14 13.11
N VAL A 35 -23.07 -2.35 13.48
CA VAL A 35 -21.94 -2.16 12.58
C VAL A 35 -21.15 -3.46 12.40
N LEU A 36 -20.82 -3.75 11.14
CA LEU A 36 -19.90 -4.82 10.75
C LEU A 36 -18.74 -4.24 9.93
N VAL A 37 -17.51 -4.64 10.23
CA VAL A 37 -16.30 -4.28 9.50
C VAL A 37 -15.73 -5.53 8.81
N LEU A 38 -15.48 -5.44 7.51
CA LEU A 38 -14.69 -6.41 6.75
C LEU A 38 -13.31 -5.82 6.48
N GLU A 39 -12.25 -6.42 7.01
CA GLU A 39 -10.86 -6.04 6.77
C GLU A 39 -10.12 -7.18 6.06
N SER A 40 -9.44 -6.85 4.96
CA SER A 40 -8.65 -7.80 4.17
C SER A 40 -7.39 -8.27 4.86
N GLU A 41 -6.83 -7.45 5.76
CA GLU A 41 -5.63 -7.73 6.52
C GLU A 41 -5.93 -8.39 7.88
N SER A 42 -4.88 -8.81 8.58
CA SER A 42 -4.98 -9.42 9.90
C SER A 42 -5.08 -8.42 11.05
N ALA A 43 -5.19 -7.12 10.77
CA ALA A 43 -5.35 -6.09 11.78
C ALA A 43 -5.95 -4.79 11.25
N LEU A 44 -6.62 -4.07 12.15
CA LEU A 44 -7.15 -2.72 11.93
C LEU A 44 -6.05 -1.65 11.87
N GLY A 45 -6.39 -0.50 11.29
CA GLY A 45 -5.57 0.71 11.24
C GLY A 45 -4.87 0.98 9.91
N GLY A 46 -4.94 0.04 8.96
CA GLY A 46 -4.46 0.24 7.57
C GLY A 46 -3.02 0.74 7.50
N VAL A 47 -2.80 1.90 6.88
CA VAL A 47 -1.45 2.45 6.67
C VAL A 47 -0.68 2.71 7.97
N ALA A 48 -1.38 3.09 9.04
CA ALA A 48 -0.80 3.37 10.35
C ALA A 48 -0.19 2.14 11.02
N THR A 49 -0.73 0.96 10.74
CA THR A 49 -0.37 -0.31 11.38
C THR A 49 0.27 -1.26 10.36
N ARG A 50 -0.45 -1.64 9.30
CA ARG A 50 -0.04 -2.64 8.31
C ARG A 50 1.01 -2.15 7.33
N ALA A 51 0.88 -0.92 6.82
CA ALA A 51 1.91 -0.31 5.96
C ALA A 51 3.05 0.34 6.78
N GLY A 52 2.94 0.38 8.11
CA GLY A 52 4.02 0.79 9.02
C GLY A 52 4.31 2.29 9.10
N ILE A 53 3.49 3.16 8.50
CA ILE A 53 3.67 4.62 8.56
C ILE A 53 3.05 5.17 9.85
N HIS A 54 3.79 5.08 10.95
CA HIS A 54 3.28 5.38 12.29
C HIS A 54 3.62 6.80 12.79
N ARG A 55 3.78 7.75 11.86
CA ARG A 55 3.99 9.16 12.15
C ARG A 55 3.06 10.02 11.29
N TYR A 56 2.41 10.99 11.93
CA TYR A 56 1.68 12.03 11.21
C TYR A 56 2.66 13.00 10.56
N TYR A 57 2.36 13.36 9.32
CA TYR A 57 3.13 14.35 8.58
C TYR A 57 2.43 15.71 8.63
N TYR A 58 1.26 15.77 8.00
CA TYR A 58 0.34 16.90 8.00
C TYR A 58 -1.05 16.45 8.47
N GLY A 59 -2.04 17.31 8.29
CA GLY A 59 -3.46 17.06 8.51
C GLY A 59 -4.06 17.88 9.65
N SER A 60 -5.36 18.12 9.59
CA SER A 60 -6.07 18.95 10.57
C SER A 60 -6.38 18.16 11.86
N PRO A 61 -6.23 18.78 13.05
CA PRO A 61 -6.57 18.13 14.32
C PRO A 61 -8.09 18.03 14.55
N GLY A 62 -8.48 17.36 15.63
CA GLY A 62 -9.86 17.29 16.11
C GLY A 62 -10.58 15.95 15.88
N GLY A 63 -11.82 15.88 16.36
CA GLY A 63 -12.65 14.69 16.32
C GLY A 63 -12.18 13.55 17.22
N MET A 64 -12.64 12.34 16.90
CA MET A 64 -12.32 11.09 17.61
C MET A 64 -10.83 10.73 17.57
N GLN A 65 -10.07 11.30 16.63
CA GLN A 65 -8.63 11.07 16.56
C GLN A 65 -7.93 11.35 17.90
N GLU A 66 -8.28 12.44 18.59
CA GLU A 66 -7.60 12.86 19.82
C GLU A 66 -7.77 11.83 20.94
N GLU A 67 -8.94 11.18 21.00
CA GLU A 67 -9.18 10.06 21.92
C GLU A 67 -8.32 8.85 21.56
N ILE A 68 -8.27 8.48 20.28
CA ILE A 68 -7.50 7.31 19.81
C ILE A 68 -6.00 7.55 20.03
N ASP A 69 -5.50 8.75 19.76
CA ASP A 69 -4.10 9.14 19.98
C ASP A 69 -3.75 9.04 21.48
N ARG A 70 -4.59 9.60 22.37
CA ARG A 70 -4.40 9.50 23.83
C ARG A 70 -4.38 8.04 24.31
N ARG A 71 -5.37 7.23 23.92
CA ARG A 71 -5.42 5.81 24.32
C ARG A 71 -4.27 5.00 23.73
N THR A 72 -3.82 5.33 22.51
CA THR A 72 -2.63 4.72 21.90
C THR A 72 -1.38 5.05 22.67
N GLU A 73 -1.24 6.28 23.17
CA GLU A 73 -0.13 6.67 24.03
C GLU A 73 -0.17 5.93 25.37
N GLU A 74 -1.34 5.82 26.01
CA GLU A 74 -1.52 5.06 27.25
C GLU A 74 -1.10 3.59 27.09
N VAL A 75 -1.55 2.92 26.04
CA VAL A 75 -1.13 1.55 25.72
C VAL A 75 0.36 1.52 25.38
N GLY A 76 0.87 2.50 24.63
CA GLY A 76 2.30 2.61 24.27
C GLY A 76 3.22 2.69 25.49
N ARG A 77 2.83 3.43 26.54
CA ARG A 77 3.58 3.48 27.81
C ARG A 77 3.66 2.11 28.49
N LEU A 78 2.61 1.30 28.40
CA LEU A 78 2.61 -0.08 28.90
C LEU A 78 3.52 -0.99 28.06
N LEU A 79 3.57 -0.79 26.75
CA LEU A 79 4.43 -1.57 25.85
C LEU A 79 5.91 -1.19 25.98
N GLY A 80 6.19 0.03 26.42
CA GLY A 80 7.52 0.59 26.66
C GLY A 80 8.26 0.99 25.37
N GLY A 81 9.47 1.54 25.56
CA GLY A 81 10.31 2.05 24.47
C GLY A 81 9.92 3.44 23.95
N SER A 82 10.89 4.13 23.37
CA SER A 82 10.65 5.36 22.61
C SER A 82 10.19 5.00 21.20
N THR A 83 9.20 5.70 20.64
CA THR A 83 8.76 5.50 19.24
C THR A 83 8.80 6.83 18.48
N MET A 84 9.21 6.81 17.22
CA MET A 84 9.05 7.94 16.33
C MET A 84 7.57 8.07 15.92
N GLY A 85 6.84 9.04 16.48
CA GLY A 85 5.41 9.17 16.26
C GLY A 85 4.63 8.37 17.29
N PHE A 86 3.63 7.60 16.87
CA PHE A 86 2.84 6.75 17.77
C PHE A 86 3.29 5.29 17.68
N HIS A 87 3.09 4.53 18.75
CA HIS A 87 3.46 3.12 18.78
C HIS A 87 2.50 2.29 17.89
N PRO A 88 3.00 1.58 16.84
CA PRO A 88 2.13 0.90 15.86
C PRO A 88 1.35 -0.27 16.47
N GLU A 89 1.98 -1.09 17.31
CA GLU A 89 1.27 -2.20 17.99
C GLU A 89 0.27 -1.70 19.04
N ALA A 90 0.60 -0.62 19.76
CA ALA A 90 -0.36 0.05 20.65
C ALA A 90 -1.58 0.54 19.87
N ARG A 91 -1.40 1.13 18.68
CA ARG A 91 -2.51 1.56 17.82
C ARG A 91 -3.40 0.37 17.44
N ARG A 92 -2.80 -0.77 17.08
CA ARG A 92 -3.53 -2.01 16.75
C ARG A 92 -4.39 -2.50 17.92
N ILE A 93 -3.82 -2.53 19.13
CA ILE A 93 -4.53 -2.92 20.36
C ILE A 93 -5.66 -1.93 20.66
N THR A 94 -5.38 -0.63 20.62
CA THR A 94 -6.35 0.42 20.91
C THR A 94 -7.55 0.37 19.97
N LEU A 95 -7.33 0.26 18.66
CA LEU A 95 -8.43 0.18 17.69
C LEU A 95 -9.28 -1.08 17.87
N SER A 96 -8.64 -2.21 18.17
CA SER A 96 -9.35 -3.47 18.42
C SER A 96 -10.24 -3.38 19.67
N ARG A 97 -9.70 -2.86 20.78
CA ARG A 97 -10.44 -2.64 22.02
C ARG A 97 -11.60 -1.67 21.85
N LEU A 98 -11.38 -0.56 21.14
CA LEU A 98 -12.44 0.41 20.88
C LEU A 98 -13.59 -0.20 20.05
N CYS A 99 -13.28 -1.06 19.09
CA CYS A 99 -14.32 -1.75 18.31
C CYS A 99 -15.11 -2.73 19.18
N GLU A 100 -14.42 -3.49 20.04
CA GLU A 100 -15.05 -4.40 21.00
C GLU A 100 -15.93 -3.67 22.03
N GLU A 101 -15.42 -2.59 22.65
CA GLU A 101 -16.15 -1.72 23.57
C GLU A 101 -17.43 -1.13 22.91
N ALA A 102 -17.38 -0.85 21.61
CA ALA A 102 -18.50 -0.32 20.84
C ALA A 102 -19.44 -1.41 20.28
N GLY A 103 -19.20 -2.70 20.56
CA GLY A 103 -20.03 -3.80 20.06
C GLY A 103 -19.95 -4.04 18.55
N ILE A 104 -18.86 -3.61 17.90
CA ILE A 104 -18.67 -3.72 16.46
C ILE A 104 -18.25 -5.15 16.12
N THR A 105 -18.91 -5.77 15.14
CA THR A 105 -18.46 -7.06 14.60
C THR A 105 -17.33 -6.83 13.60
N VAL A 106 -16.14 -7.36 13.86
CA VAL A 106 -14.98 -7.25 12.96
C VAL A 106 -14.65 -8.62 12.38
N VAL A 107 -14.53 -8.70 11.06
CA VAL A 107 -14.04 -9.88 10.33
C VAL A 107 -12.74 -9.52 9.63
N LEU A 108 -11.62 -10.01 10.16
CA LEU A 108 -10.29 -9.85 9.58
C LEU A 108 -10.04 -10.89 8.48
N ASN A 109 -8.98 -10.72 7.69
CA ASN A 109 -8.61 -11.63 6.58
C ASN A 109 -9.77 -11.91 5.61
N SER A 110 -10.61 -10.89 5.33
CA SER A 110 -11.82 -10.99 4.51
C SER A 110 -11.69 -10.18 3.21
N ILE A 111 -11.71 -10.87 2.07
CA ILE A 111 -11.53 -10.26 0.75
C ILE A 111 -12.90 -10.08 0.10
N VAL A 112 -13.36 -8.84 -0.04
CA VAL A 112 -14.58 -8.52 -0.81
C VAL A 112 -14.33 -8.71 -2.30
N TYR A 113 -15.21 -9.47 -2.97
CA TYR A 113 -15.08 -9.83 -4.39
C TYR A 113 -16.38 -9.63 -5.19
N GLU A 114 -17.46 -9.19 -4.55
CA GLU A 114 -18.76 -8.90 -5.18
C GLU A 114 -19.50 -7.83 -4.37
N VAL A 115 -20.21 -6.93 -5.05
CA VAL A 115 -21.20 -6.04 -4.44
C VAL A 115 -22.60 -6.50 -4.85
N LEU A 116 -23.50 -6.58 -3.88
CA LEU A 116 -24.89 -6.93 -4.10
C LEU A 116 -25.66 -5.69 -4.55
N LEU A 117 -26.31 -5.77 -5.71
CA LEU A 117 -27.02 -4.64 -6.32
C LEU A 117 -28.48 -5.01 -6.65
N GLU A 118 -29.37 -4.04 -6.46
CA GLU A 118 -30.71 -4.00 -7.06
C GLU A 118 -30.84 -2.70 -7.88
N GLY A 119 -30.70 -2.81 -9.20
CA GLY A 119 -30.52 -1.63 -10.05
C GLY A 119 -29.26 -0.85 -9.66
N ARG A 120 -29.45 0.36 -9.12
CA ARG A 120 -28.38 1.25 -8.63
C ARG A 120 -28.19 1.22 -7.11
N GLN A 121 -29.04 0.46 -6.40
CA GLN A 121 -29.01 0.37 -4.94
C GLN A 121 -28.03 -0.72 -4.51
N VAL A 122 -27.02 -0.35 -3.72
CA VAL A 122 -26.15 -1.30 -3.03
C VAL A 122 -26.87 -1.88 -1.82
N LEU A 123 -26.85 -3.20 -1.70
CA LEU A 123 -27.53 -3.98 -0.66
C LEU A 123 -26.57 -4.73 0.27
N GLY A 124 -25.26 -4.63 0.02
CA GLY A 124 -24.22 -5.34 0.76
C GLY A 124 -23.15 -5.94 -0.16
N VAL A 125 -22.42 -6.95 0.32
CA VAL A 125 -21.27 -7.54 -0.40
C VAL A 125 -21.16 -9.04 -0.20
N ARG A 126 -20.37 -9.69 -1.06
CA ARG A 126 -19.79 -11.02 -0.78
C ARG A 126 -18.29 -10.92 -0.58
N ALA A 127 -17.82 -11.66 0.41
CA ALA A 127 -16.43 -11.75 0.80
C ALA A 127 -15.96 -13.20 0.95
N SER A 128 -14.66 -13.41 0.80
CA SER A 128 -13.99 -14.67 1.06
C SER A 128 -13.24 -14.59 2.40
N THR A 129 -13.52 -15.51 3.30
CA THR A 129 -12.92 -15.63 4.65
C THR A 129 -12.21 -16.99 4.78
N GLU A 130 -11.54 -17.23 5.91
CA GLU A 130 -10.94 -18.53 6.23
C GLU A 130 -12.00 -19.65 6.42
N GLU A 131 -13.24 -19.26 6.74
CA GLU A 131 -14.40 -20.15 6.87
C GLU A 131 -15.14 -20.37 5.54
N GLY A 132 -14.70 -19.70 4.46
CA GLY A 132 -15.28 -19.79 3.13
C GLY A 132 -16.05 -18.53 2.72
N LYS A 133 -17.18 -18.69 2.04
CA LYS A 133 -17.95 -17.55 1.50
C LYS A 133 -18.79 -16.89 2.60
N LEU A 134 -18.70 -15.58 2.68
CA LEU A 134 -19.53 -14.73 3.55
C LEU A 134 -20.33 -13.75 2.70
N THR A 135 -21.64 -13.73 2.88
CA THR A 135 -22.55 -12.70 2.34
C THR A 135 -22.95 -11.77 3.48
N VAL A 136 -22.78 -10.47 3.30
CA VAL A 136 -23.25 -9.47 4.27
C VAL A 136 -24.24 -8.56 3.58
N ARG A 137 -25.46 -8.45 4.12
CA ARG A 137 -26.46 -7.46 3.72
C ARG A 137 -26.41 -6.25 4.64
N ALA A 138 -26.54 -5.06 4.08
CA ALA A 138 -26.50 -3.81 4.83
C ALA A 138 -27.44 -2.74 4.25
N ALA A 139 -27.98 -1.89 5.12
CA ALA A 139 -28.75 -0.73 4.69
C ALA A 139 -27.85 0.35 4.08
N VAL A 140 -26.66 0.55 4.66
CA VAL A 140 -25.62 1.44 4.13
C VAL A 140 -24.27 0.73 4.12
N THR A 141 -23.57 0.81 3.00
CA THR A 141 -22.17 0.36 2.87
C THR A 141 -21.23 1.56 2.81
N ILE A 142 -20.14 1.54 3.57
CA ILE A 142 -19.06 2.51 3.50
C ILE A 142 -17.85 1.83 2.85
N ASP A 143 -17.46 2.29 1.66
CA ASP A 143 -16.20 1.90 1.03
C ASP A 143 -15.04 2.66 1.68
N ALA A 144 -14.33 1.95 2.55
CA ALA A 144 -13.14 2.42 3.24
C ALA A 144 -11.89 1.62 2.83
N THR A 145 -11.89 1.06 1.62
CA THR A 145 -10.81 0.19 1.10
C THR A 145 -9.52 0.93 0.76
N GLY A 146 -9.54 2.26 0.77
CA GLY A 146 -8.43 3.12 0.36
C GLY A 146 -8.33 3.34 -1.14
N ASN A 147 -8.81 2.40 -1.96
CA ASN A 147 -8.77 2.44 -3.42
C ASN A 147 -10.17 2.51 -4.06
N GLY A 148 -11.25 2.61 -3.27
CA GLY A 148 -12.60 2.61 -3.84
C GLY A 148 -12.98 1.27 -4.50
N ASN A 149 -12.46 0.16 -3.97
CA ASN A 149 -12.64 -1.16 -4.58
C ASN A 149 -14.10 -1.62 -4.56
N ALA A 150 -14.88 -1.29 -3.51
CA ALA A 150 -16.30 -1.64 -3.48
C ALA A 150 -17.09 -0.79 -4.49
N VAL A 151 -16.77 0.49 -4.63
CA VAL A 151 -17.37 1.33 -5.69
C VAL A 151 -17.04 0.80 -7.08
N LYS A 152 -15.78 0.41 -7.32
CA LYS A 152 -15.36 -0.23 -8.58
C LYS A 152 -16.12 -1.52 -8.85
N LEU A 153 -16.23 -2.41 -7.86
CA LEU A 153 -16.96 -3.67 -7.98
C LEU A 153 -18.47 -3.47 -8.19
N ALA A 154 -19.02 -2.34 -7.73
CA ALA A 154 -20.40 -1.95 -7.98
C ALA A 154 -20.63 -1.33 -9.39
N GLY A 155 -19.57 -1.18 -10.20
CA GLY A 155 -19.64 -0.53 -11.51
C GLY A 155 -19.71 1.00 -11.43
N GLY A 156 -19.28 1.60 -10.32
CA GLY A 156 -19.21 3.05 -10.16
C GLY A 156 -18.13 3.68 -11.05
N ALA A 157 -18.39 4.87 -11.57
CA ALA A 157 -17.42 5.61 -12.37
C ALA A 157 -16.27 6.14 -11.52
N MET A 158 -15.04 6.03 -12.03
CA MET A 158 -13.82 6.45 -11.36
C MET A 158 -12.78 6.95 -12.37
N SER A 159 -11.87 7.80 -11.90
CA SER A 159 -10.66 8.22 -12.61
C SER A 159 -9.42 7.53 -12.03
N TYR A 160 -8.38 7.36 -12.85
CA TYR A 160 -7.21 6.54 -12.54
C TYR A 160 -5.92 7.14 -13.08
N GLY A 161 -4.90 7.24 -12.22
CA GLY A 161 -3.53 7.62 -12.63
C GLY A 161 -3.43 8.99 -13.32
N ARG A 162 -2.25 9.28 -13.86
CA ARG A 162 -1.98 10.52 -14.59
C ARG A 162 -2.74 10.58 -15.92
N GLU A 163 -3.13 11.79 -16.32
CA GLU A 163 -3.70 12.02 -17.65
C GLU A 163 -2.72 11.67 -18.78
N GLN A 164 -1.41 11.89 -18.57
CA GLN A 164 -0.39 11.67 -19.61
C GLN A 164 -0.11 10.19 -19.88
N ASP A 165 -0.21 9.30 -18.89
CA ASP A 165 0.22 7.90 -19.04
C ASP A 165 -0.53 6.89 -18.16
N GLY A 166 -1.57 7.29 -17.43
CA GLY A 166 -2.35 6.40 -16.58
C GLY A 166 -1.59 5.81 -15.39
N VAL A 167 -0.35 6.25 -15.13
CA VAL A 167 0.48 5.72 -14.03
C VAL A 167 0.10 6.38 -12.71
N TYR A 168 0.03 5.59 -11.64
CA TYR A 168 -0.23 6.04 -10.28
C TYR A 168 1.06 6.52 -9.60
N HIS A 169 0.95 7.27 -8.50
CA HIS A 169 2.11 7.60 -7.68
C HIS A 169 2.88 6.37 -7.16
N ASN A 170 4.14 6.62 -6.83
CA ASN A 170 5.01 5.63 -6.22
C ASN A 170 4.39 5.02 -4.96
N TYR A 171 4.60 3.72 -4.79
CA TYR A 171 4.23 3.02 -3.56
C TYR A 171 5.41 2.98 -2.59
N SER A 172 5.09 2.74 -1.32
CA SER A 172 6.11 2.42 -0.32
C SER A 172 5.99 0.99 0.18
N LEU A 173 7.15 0.37 0.45
CA LEU A 173 7.23 -0.83 1.27
C LEU A 173 8.18 -0.53 2.42
N VAL A 174 7.61 -0.42 3.62
CA VAL A 174 8.29 0.12 4.79
C VAL A 174 8.92 -1.00 5.62
N PRO A 175 10.25 -1.05 5.77
CA PRO A 175 10.89 -1.83 6.82
C PRO A 175 10.82 -1.08 8.16
N ARG A 176 10.68 -1.84 9.24
CA ARG A 176 10.67 -1.34 10.61
C ARG A 176 12.02 -1.59 11.25
N ARG A 177 12.58 -0.57 11.90
CA ARG A 177 13.92 -0.61 12.49
C ARG A 177 13.93 -0.12 13.92
N ILE A 178 15.00 -0.48 14.61
CA ILE A 178 15.38 0.13 15.87
C ILE A 178 16.66 0.93 15.63
N ARG A 179 16.70 2.17 16.13
CA ARG A 179 17.92 2.97 16.16
C ARG A 179 17.97 3.68 17.50
N ASP A 180 19.08 3.54 18.22
CA ASP A 180 19.30 4.17 19.53
C ASP A 180 18.19 3.87 20.56
N GLY A 181 17.67 2.64 20.56
CA GLY A 181 16.56 2.21 21.44
C GLY A 181 15.19 2.78 21.07
N GLN A 182 15.09 3.51 19.95
CA GLN A 182 13.84 4.06 19.43
C GLN A 182 13.27 3.17 18.30
N ILE A 183 12.00 2.82 18.41
CA ILE A 183 11.20 2.20 17.36
C ILE A 183 10.97 3.23 16.25
N GLY A 184 11.28 2.84 15.02
CA GLY A 184 11.03 3.68 13.86
C GLY A 184 10.89 2.87 12.58
N TYR A 185 10.90 3.58 11.47
CA TYR A 185 10.75 3.00 10.15
C TYR A 185 11.55 3.80 9.12
N ASP A 186 11.81 3.18 7.97
CA ASP A 186 12.35 3.88 6.81
C ASP A 186 11.26 3.94 5.74
N ASN A 187 10.89 5.16 5.33
CA ASN A 187 9.95 5.35 4.24
C ASN A 187 10.70 5.16 2.92
N LEU A 188 10.40 4.08 2.20
CA LEU A 188 11.05 3.72 0.94
C LEU A 188 10.06 3.87 -0.20
N ASP A 189 10.23 4.89 -1.05
CA ASP A 189 9.48 4.99 -2.32
C ASP A 189 10.10 4.01 -3.32
N ALA A 190 9.45 2.86 -3.51
CA ALA A 190 10.04 1.67 -4.13
C ALA A 190 9.78 1.55 -5.65
N GLY A 191 9.22 2.60 -6.27
CA GLY A 191 8.81 2.63 -7.67
C GLY A 191 7.28 2.69 -7.83
N TRP A 192 6.81 2.38 -9.04
CA TRP A 192 5.40 2.43 -9.40
C TRP A 192 4.72 1.06 -9.27
N VAL A 193 3.42 1.08 -9.09
CA VAL A 193 2.56 -0.11 -9.07
C VAL A 193 1.17 0.28 -9.54
N ASP A 194 0.55 -0.55 -10.37
CA ASP A 194 -0.89 -0.52 -10.59
C ASP A 194 -1.58 -1.20 -9.39
N PRO A 195 -2.29 -0.45 -8.51
CA PRO A 195 -2.90 -1.00 -7.32
C PRO A 195 -4.11 -1.87 -7.62
N TYR A 196 -4.53 -2.01 -8.89
CA TYR A 196 -5.63 -2.87 -9.33
C TYR A 196 -5.18 -4.11 -10.08
N ASP A 197 -3.90 -4.23 -10.44
CA ASP A 197 -3.34 -5.43 -11.05
C ASP A 197 -2.70 -6.34 -9.96
N PRO A 198 -3.30 -7.50 -9.65
CA PRO A 198 -2.77 -8.42 -8.64
C PRO A 198 -1.33 -8.90 -8.94
N TRP A 199 -0.96 -8.99 -10.23
CA TRP A 199 0.37 -9.41 -10.64
C TRP A 199 1.41 -8.31 -10.38
N ASP A 200 1.07 -7.05 -10.68
CA ASP A 200 1.95 -5.91 -10.40
C ASP A 200 2.08 -5.67 -8.90
N VAL A 201 1.01 -5.84 -8.12
CA VAL A 201 1.06 -5.82 -6.64
C VAL A 201 2.03 -6.89 -6.11
N SER A 202 1.95 -8.11 -6.64
CA SER A 202 2.84 -9.20 -6.23
C SER A 202 4.30 -8.91 -6.61
N ARG A 203 4.54 -8.38 -7.82
CA ARG A 203 5.85 -7.89 -8.25
C ARG A 203 6.37 -6.79 -7.33
N ALA A 204 5.54 -5.83 -6.96
CA ALA A 204 5.90 -4.69 -6.12
C ALA A 204 6.38 -5.12 -4.72
N PHE A 205 5.79 -6.17 -4.14
CA PHE A 205 6.28 -6.79 -2.91
C PHE A 205 7.69 -7.38 -3.07
N LEU A 206 7.90 -8.22 -4.10
CA LEU A 206 9.20 -8.84 -4.38
C LEU A 206 10.28 -7.78 -4.67
N HIS A 207 9.91 -6.75 -5.44
CA HIS A 207 10.78 -5.65 -5.83
C HIS A 207 11.19 -4.79 -4.63
N GLY A 208 10.23 -4.35 -3.82
CA GLY A 208 10.49 -3.56 -2.62
C GLY A 208 11.35 -4.33 -1.61
N ARG A 209 11.12 -5.63 -1.43
CA ARG A 209 11.94 -6.48 -0.55
C ARG A 209 13.35 -6.69 -1.06
N ALA A 210 13.55 -6.82 -2.38
CA ALA A 210 14.89 -6.86 -2.95
C ALA A 210 15.71 -5.60 -2.60
N TRP A 211 15.07 -4.43 -2.53
CA TRP A 211 15.72 -3.19 -2.12
C TRP A 211 16.05 -3.18 -0.62
N ILE A 212 15.10 -3.59 0.23
CA ILE A 212 15.32 -3.73 1.68
C ILE A 212 16.49 -4.67 1.96
N GLY A 213 16.57 -5.80 1.26
CA GLY A 213 17.68 -6.76 1.42
C GLY A 213 19.04 -6.23 0.98
N GLN A 214 19.08 -5.21 0.14
CA GLN A 214 20.33 -4.50 -0.14
C GLN A 214 20.71 -3.58 1.01
N ALA A 215 19.77 -2.78 1.53
CA ALA A 215 19.99 -1.89 2.67
C ALA A 215 20.42 -2.66 3.93
N TYR A 216 19.84 -3.85 4.16
CA TYR A 216 20.23 -4.72 5.27
C TYR A 216 21.72 -5.12 5.20
N ARG A 217 22.24 -5.43 4.00
CA ARG A 217 23.66 -5.76 3.78
C ARG A 217 24.62 -4.60 4.04
N GLU A 218 24.11 -3.36 4.06
CA GLU A 218 24.87 -2.15 4.37
C GLU A 218 24.92 -1.88 5.89
N GLY A 219 24.43 -2.82 6.73
CA GLY A 219 24.56 -2.78 8.19
C GLY A 219 23.30 -2.34 8.94
N LEU A 220 22.15 -2.20 8.26
CA LEU A 220 20.88 -1.84 8.88
C LEU A 220 20.16 -3.08 9.42
N HIS A 221 19.81 -3.07 10.70
CA HIS A 221 19.00 -4.12 11.32
C HIS A 221 17.51 -3.75 11.31
N TYR A 222 16.71 -4.60 10.65
CA TYR A 222 15.26 -4.50 10.59
C TYR A 222 14.62 -5.66 11.33
N TYR A 223 13.58 -5.38 12.12
CA TYR A 223 12.85 -6.38 12.90
C TYR A 223 11.53 -6.82 12.23
N GLY A 224 11.10 -6.12 11.17
CA GLY A 224 9.92 -6.48 10.39
C GLY A 224 9.80 -5.69 9.09
N ILE A 225 9.06 -6.24 8.14
CA ILE A 225 8.66 -5.56 6.90
C ILE A 225 7.14 -5.43 6.93
N SER A 226 6.61 -4.28 6.54
CA SER A 226 5.16 -4.05 6.43
C SER A 226 4.47 -5.12 5.59
N SER A 227 3.26 -5.53 6.00
CA SER A 227 2.48 -6.53 5.26
C SER A 227 1.61 -5.94 4.16
N ALA A 228 1.50 -4.62 4.08
CA ALA A 228 0.72 -3.93 3.07
C ALA A 228 1.58 -2.89 2.35
N LEU A 229 1.39 -2.75 1.04
CA LEU A 229 1.97 -1.64 0.30
C LEU A 229 1.34 -0.32 0.75
N GLY A 230 2.18 0.68 0.98
CA GLY A 230 1.76 2.06 1.19
C GLY A 230 1.37 2.70 -0.15
N TYR A 231 0.18 2.40 -0.65
CA TYR A 231 -0.36 3.07 -1.84
C TYR A 231 -0.61 4.54 -1.55
N ARG A 232 -0.06 5.42 -2.39
CA ARG A 232 -0.25 6.88 -2.30
C ARG A 232 -1.41 7.37 -3.16
N GLU A 233 -1.69 6.64 -4.23
CA GLU A 233 -2.73 6.93 -5.20
C GLU A 233 -3.49 5.63 -5.54
N GLY A 234 -4.73 5.79 -5.98
CA GLY A 234 -5.68 4.75 -6.35
C GLY A 234 -6.78 5.45 -7.16
N GLY A 235 -7.88 4.77 -7.41
CA GLY A 235 -9.02 5.37 -8.10
C GLY A 235 -9.69 6.47 -7.27
N LEU A 236 -10.12 7.51 -7.96
CA LEU A 236 -10.92 8.60 -7.40
C LEU A 236 -12.34 8.48 -7.98
N ILE A 237 -13.36 8.43 -7.14
CA ILE A 237 -14.74 8.27 -7.64
C ILE A 237 -15.20 9.52 -8.40
N GLU A 238 -16.09 9.34 -9.36
CA GLU A 238 -16.92 10.43 -9.85
C GLU A 238 -18.08 10.62 -8.87
N GLY A 239 -18.00 11.66 -8.03
CA GLY A 239 -18.99 11.91 -6.96
C GLY A 239 -20.06 12.94 -7.33
N ARG A 240 -21.03 13.14 -6.44
CA ARG A 240 -22.08 14.17 -6.60
C ARG A 240 -21.57 15.60 -6.43
N GLY A 241 -20.47 15.74 -5.69
CA GLY A 241 -19.65 16.94 -5.63
C GLY A 241 -18.22 16.57 -5.96
N ARG A 242 -17.49 17.48 -6.65
CA ARG A 242 -16.09 17.28 -7.01
C ARG A 242 -15.27 18.44 -6.47
N LEU A 243 -14.27 18.13 -5.64
CA LEU A 243 -13.34 19.13 -5.13
C LEU A 243 -12.29 19.44 -6.21
N THR A 244 -12.24 20.68 -6.68
CA THR A 244 -11.34 21.08 -7.77
C THR A 244 -10.08 21.75 -7.24
N ILE A 245 -9.07 21.87 -8.10
CA ILE A 245 -7.83 22.57 -7.74
C ILE A 245 -8.07 24.05 -7.41
N ASP A 246 -9.07 24.68 -8.02
CA ASP A 246 -9.49 26.04 -7.69
C ASP A 246 -10.00 26.14 -6.24
N HIS A 247 -10.88 25.22 -5.81
CA HIS A 247 -11.36 25.18 -4.43
C HIS A 247 -10.19 25.00 -3.44
N TYR A 248 -9.23 24.16 -3.79
CA TYR A 248 -8.05 23.89 -2.95
C TYR A 248 -7.11 25.08 -2.85
N MET A 249 -6.72 25.67 -3.97
CA MET A 249 -5.79 26.81 -4.01
C MET A 249 -6.37 28.04 -3.31
N GLU A 250 -7.68 28.24 -3.40
CA GLU A 250 -8.36 29.42 -2.87
C GLU A 250 -8.93 29.24 -1.47
N ASP A 251 -8.80 28.05 -0.86
CA ASP A 251 -9.42 27.73 0.44
C ASP A 251 -10.93 28.04 0.44
N ALA A 252 -11.61 27.69 -0.66
CA ALA A 252 -13.01 28.03 -0.89
C ALA A 252 -13.91 27.49 0.22
N SER A 253 -14.87 28.30 0.67
CA SER A 253 -15.90 27.88 1.64
C SER A 253 -16.99 27.10 0.90
N LEU A 254 -17.12 25.81 1.22
CA LEU A 254 -18.09 24.92 0.58
C LEU A 254 -19.30 24.70 1.50
N PRO A 255 -20.54 24.84 0.99
CA PRO A 255 -21.75 24.83 1.82
C PRO A 255 -22.00 23.48 2.51
N ASP A 256 -21.49 22.39 1.95
CA ASP A 256 -21.62 21.03 2.46
C ASP A 256 -20.31 20.49 3.05
N VAL A 257 -19.41 21.34 3.53
CA VAL A 257 -18.17 20.92 4.20
C VAL A 257 -18.43 19.97 5.37
N ILE A 258 -17.69 18.86 5.43
CA ILE A 258 -17.75 17.85 6.51
C ILE A 258 -16.42 17.63 7.23
N ALA A 259 -15.31 18.04 6.59
CA ALA A 259 -13.99 18.04 7.20
C ALA A 259 -13.11 19.10 6.52
N ARG A 260 -12.01 19.46 7.20
CA ARG A 260 -10.96 20.31 6.65
C ARG A 260 -9.69 19.49 6.50
N SER A 261 -8.93 19.73 5.44
CA SER A 261 -7.56 19.23 5.28
C SER A 261 -6.55 20.35 5.43
N TYR A 262 -5.37 20.02 5.96
CA TYR A 262 -4.21 20.91 5.91
C TYR A 262 -2.97 20.12 5.54
N SER A 263 -2.45 20.33 4.33
CA SER A 263 -1.25 19.67 3.84
C SER A 263 -0.64 20.44 2.68
N HIS A 264 0.57 20.07 2.26
CA HIS A 264 1.10 20.48 0.97
C HIS A 264 0.71 19.47 -0.13
N LEU A 265 0.99 19.82 -1.39
CA LEU A 265 0.80 18.92 -2.52
C LEU A 265 1.96 17.92 -2.64
N ASP A 266 1.80 16.76 -2.00
CA ASP A 266 2.81 15.69 -1.95
C ASP A 266 2.65 14.63 -3.04
N ASN A 267 3.37 14.79 -4.15
CA ASN A 267 3.28 13.90 -5.30
C ASN A 267 4.21 12.67 -5.24
N HIS A 268 5.18 12.60 -4.31
CA HIS A 268 6.13 11.48 -4.19
C HIS A 268 6.80 10.97 -5.49
N GLY A 269 6.88 11.81 -6.53
CA GLY A 269 7.52 11.50 -7.82
C GLY A 269 8.62 12.50 -8.14
N PHE A 270 9.66 12.04 -8.84
CA PHE A 270 10.71 12.88 -9.44
C PHE A 270 10.64 12.90 -10.98
N ASP A 271 9.82 12.05 -11.59
CA ASP A 271 9.54 12.03 -13.03
C ASP A 271 8.48 13.09 -13.40
N THR A 272 8.69 14.32 -12.92
CA THR A 272 7.68 15.39 -12.94
C THR A 272 7.27 15.85 -14.33
N GLY A 273 8.04 15.53 -15.37
CA GLY A 273 7.66 15.77 -16.76
C GLY A 273 6.43 15.00 -17.24
N ASN A 274 6.02 13.97 -16.49
CA ASN A 274 4.81 13.20 -16.73
C ASN A 274 3.59 13.72 -15.95
N GLU A 275 3.78 14.60 -14.95
CA GLU A 275 2.68 15.15 -14.14
C GLU A 275 1.83 16.16 -14.92
N SER A 276 0.69 16.57 -14.36
CA SER A 276 -0.19 17.58 -14.97
C SER A 276 0.52 18.94 -15.18
N ASP A 277 0.00 19.78 -16.09
CA ASP A 277 0.47 21.15 -16.26
C ASP A 277 0.47 21.94 -14.94
N PHE A 278 -0.55 21.70 -14.11
CA PHE A 278 -0.64 22.29 -12.78
C PHE A 278 0.53 21.84 -11.89
N SER A 279 0.75 20.53 -11.77
CA SER A 279 1.85 19.99 -10.97
C SER A 279 3.21 20.46 -11.48
N GLN A 280 3.45 20.47 -12.80
CA GLN A 280 4.69 20.95 -13.39
C GLN A 280 4.97 22.42 -13.03
N LEU A 281 3.98 23.31 -13.14
CA LEU A 281 4.19 24.74 -12.89
C LEU A 281 4.12 25.12 -11.42
N TRP A 282 3.10 24.69 -10.68
CA TRP A 282 2.92 25.11 -9.30
C TRP A 282 3.84 24.35 -8.35
N ILE A 283 3.96 23.03 -8.51
CA ILE A 283 4.78 22.22 -7.60
C ILE A 283 6.26 22.31 -8.02
N SER A 284 6.56 22.06 -9.29
CA SER A 284 7.96 21.95 -9.76
C SER A 284 8.61 23.27 -10.18
N ILE A 285 7.87 24.31 -10.60
CA ILE A 285 8.48 25.63 -10.88
C ILE A 285 8.31 26.57 -9.68
N LEU A 286 7.09 26.77 -9.18
CA LEU A 286 6.78 27.72 -8.11
C LEU A 286 7.04 27.19 -6.69
N GLY A 287 7.38 25.90 -6.55
CA GLY A 287 7.83 25.31 -5.28
C GLY A 287 6.72 25.03 -4.26
N LEU A 288 5.50 24.74 -4.71
CA LEU A 288 4.35 24.53 -3.81
C LEU A 288 4.46 23.26 -2.93
N PHE A 289 5.34 22.32 -3.25
CA PHE A 289 5.56 21.14 -2.40
C PHE A 289 6.04 21.53 -0.97
N ALA A 290 6.58 22.74 -0.73
CA ALA A 290 7.02 23.20 0.61
C ALA A 290 5.94 23.98 1.38
N ARG A 291 4.73 24.14 0.82
CA ARG A 291 3.72 25.06 1.34
C ARG A 291 2.46 24.30 1.75
N GLY A 292 2.16 24.34 3.04
CA GLY A 292 0.89 23.81 3.56
C GLY A 292 -0.28 24.70 3.16
N LEU A 293 -1.35 24.08 2.69
CA LEU A 293 -2.57 24.72 2.20
C LEU A 293 -3.78 24.10 2.91
N TRP A 294 -4.77 24.94 3.20
CA TRP A 294 -6.05 24.54 3.76
C TRP A 294 -7.07 24.26 2.64
N CYS A 295 -7.97 23.31 2.88
CA CYS A 295 -9.08 23.04 1.97
C CYS A 295 -10.26 22.37 2.69
N ASP A 296 -11.47 22.70 2.24
CA ASP A 296 -12.70 22.00 2.63
C ASP A 296 -12.81 20.66 1.91
N ILE A 297 -13.33 19.65 2.61
CA ILE A 297 -13.79 18.39 2.03
C ILE A 297 -15.32 18.40 2.09
N PRO A 298 -16.02 18.46 0.93
CA PRO A 298 -17.49 18.52 0.88
C PRO A 298 -18.13 17.13 0.98
N TYR A 299 -19.33 17.05 1.54
CA TYR A 299 -20.09 15.80 1.68
C TYR A 299 -20.36 15.13 0.33
N GLY A 300 -20.67 15.91 -0.71
CA GLY A 300 -20.88 15.41 -2.05
C GLY A 300 -19.69 14.62 -2.61
N SER A 301 -18.47 14.84 -2.08
CA SER A 301 -17.27 14.10 -2.51
C SER A 301 -17.19 12.66 -2.01
N LEU A 302 -18.03 12.30 -1.03
CA LEU A 302 -18.13 10.94 -0.48
C LEU A 302 -19.15 10.10 -1.25
N LEU A 303 -20.00 10.69 -2.09
CA LEU A 303 -21.16 10.01 -2.68
C LEU A 303 -20.91 9.68 -4.16
N PRO A 304 -20.72 8.40 -4.53
CA PRO A 304 -20.55 8.02 -5.93
C PRO A 304 -21.77 8.40 -6.78
N SER A 305 -21.54 9.02 -7.92
CA SER A 305 -22.57 9.34 -8.89
C SER A 305 -23.13 8.06 -9.52
N GLY A 306 -24.47 7.95 -9.56
CA GLY A 306 -25.15 6.81 -10.15
C GLY A 306 -25.29 5.58 -9.25
N LEU A 307 -24.80 5.61 -8.01
CA LEU A 307 -25.03 4.58 -6.99
C LEU A 307 -25.79 5.16 -5.78
N GLU A 308 -26.55 4.30 -5.12
CA GLU A 308 -27.23 4.55 -3.83
C GLU A 308 -26.89 3.43 -2.84
N GLY A 309 -27.10 3.67 -1.53
CA GLY A 309 -26.77 2.69 -0.48
C GLY A 309 -25.27 2.52 -0.20
N ILE A 310 -24.41 3.26 -0.89
CA ILE A 310 -22.96 3.25 -0.69
C ILE A 310 -22.39 4.67 -0.61
N MET A 311 -21.35 4.85 0.19
CA MET A 311 -20.54 6.06 0.25
C MET A 311 -19.07 5.71 0.45
N VAL A 312 -18.16 6.63 0.15
CA VAL A 312 -16.71 6.49 0.37
C VAL A 312 -16.33 7.12 1.70
N GLY A 313 -15.59 6.36 2.50
CA GLY A 313 -14.97 6.81 3.75
C GLY A 313 -13.47 6.56 3.71
N CYS A 314 -12.78 6.96 2.63
CA CYS A 314 -11.33 6.85 2.47
C CYS A 314 -10.82 7.83 1.40
N ARG A 315 -9.53 7.73 1.02
CA ARG A 315 -8.87 8.64 0.06
C ARG A 315 -9.38 8.56 -1.38
N ALA A 316 -10.27 7.62 -1.70
CA ALA A 316 -10.93 7.50 -3.01
C ALA A 316 -12.05 8.55 -3.19
N LEU A 317 -11.84 9.78 -2.72
CA LEU A 317 -12.80 10.88 -2.77
C LEU A 317 -12.98 11.39 -4.20
N SER A 318 -14.12 12.03 -4.46
CA SER A 318 -14.35 12.77 -5.70
C SER A 318 -13.61 14.11 -5.68
N VAL A 319 -12.41 14.11 -6.23
CA VAL A 319 -11.51 15.26 -6.26
C VAL A 319 -10.71 15.29 -7.58
N ASP A 320 -10.20 16.46 -7.96
CA ASP A 320 -9.11 16.54 -8.95
C ASP A 320 -7.91 15.72 -8.46
N ARG A 321 -7.22 15.04 -9.39
CA ARG A 321 -6.06 14.21 -9.04
C ARG A 321 -5.00 14.98 -8.26
N ASP A 322 -4.68 16.20 -8.70
CA ASP A 322 -3.70 17.05 -8.01
C ASP A 322 -4.16 17.40 -6.57
N VAL A 323 -5.46 17.58 -6.35
CA VAL A 323 -6.03 17.84 -5.02
C VAL A 323 -5.94 16.60 -4.11
N SER A 324 -6.08 15.39 -4.68
CA SER A 324 -5.98 14.14 -3.91
C SER A 324 -4.69 14.04 -3.08
N MET A 325 -3.62 14.69 -3.55
CA MET A 325 -2.31 14.74 -2.88
C MET A 325 -2.36 15.52 -1.56
N GLY A 326 -3.19 16.56 -1.51
CA GLY A 326 -3.34 17.48 -0.38
C GLY A 326 -4.40 17.09 0.64
N VAL A 327 -5.31 16.15 0.30
CA VAL A 327 -6.47 15.79 1.15
C VAL A 327 -6.43 14.36 1.68
N ARG A 328 -5.29 13.66 1.60
CA ARG A 328 -5.14 12.23 1.94
C ARG A 328 -4.32 11.96 3.20
N MET A 329 -3.98 12.98 4.00
CA MET A 329 -3.16 12.78 5.20
C MET A 329 -3.95 11.97 6.24
N GLN A 330 -3.25 11.21 7.09
CA GLN A 330 -3.92 10.31 8.03
C GLN A 330 -4.92 11.02 8.93
N LYS A 331 -4.59 12.24 9.41
CA LYS A 331 -5.52 13.02 10.25
C LYS A 331 -6.76 13.50 9.49
N ASP A 332 -6.59 13.93 8.24
CA ASP A 332 -7.71 14.33 7.40
C ASP A 332 -8.63 13.14 7.12
N MET A 333 -8.04 11.97 6.86
CA MET A 333 -8.77 10.71 6.64
C MET A 333 -9.48 10.20 7.89
N HIS A 334 -8.94 10.43 9.09
CA HIS A 334 -9.65 10.17 10.34
C HIS A 334 -10.98 10.94 10.40
N LYS A 335 -10.94 12.24 10.11
CA LYS A 335 -12.12 13.12 10.13
C LYS A 335 -13.13 12.77 9.05
N VAL A 336 -12.66 12.46 7.83
CA VAL A 336 -13.53 11.96 6.75
C VAL A 336 -14.21 10.65 7.15
N GLY A 337 -13.47 9.72 7.77
CA GLY A 337 -14.02 8.48 8.30
C GLY A 337 -15.12 8.73 9.33
N GLU A 338 -14.83 9.55 10.35
CA GLU A 338 -15.80 9.90 11.38
C GLU A 338 -17.09 10.52 10.81
N ALA A 339 -16.96 11.43 9.85
CA ALA A 339 -18.08 12.07 9.18
C ALA A 339 -18.90 11.08 8.33
N ALA A 340 -18.23 10.19 7.59
CA ALA A 340 -18.90 9.13 6.82
C ALA A 340 -19.70 8.20 7.73
N GLY A 341 -19.12 7.78 8.86
CA GLY A 341 -19.78 6.92 9.85
C GLY A 341 -21.02 7.57 10.47
N LEU A 342 -20.91 8.84 10.86
CA LEU A 342 -22.04 9.61 11.40
C LEU A 342 -23.16 9.75 10.36
N ALA A 343 -22.81 10.12 9.13
CA ALA A 343 -23.78 10.28 8.06
C ALA A 343 -24.48 8.95 7.70
N ALA A 344 -23.75 7.83 7.68
CA ALA A 344 -24.32 6.51 7.47
C ALA A 344 -25.34 6.14 8.56
N ALA A 345 -25.01 6.39 9.83
CA ALA A 345 -25.96 6.15 10.92
C ALA A 345 -27.19 7.06 10.86
N MET A 346 -27.02 8.33 10.46
CA MET A 346 -28.15 9.24 10.22
C MET A 346 -29.05 8.74 9.09
N SER A 347 -28.45 8.26 7.99
CA SER A 347 -29.15 7.66 6.85
C SER A 347 -29.98 6.44 7.29
N VAL A 348 -29.40 5.53 8.06
CA VAL A 348 -30.10 4.37 8.64
C VAL A 348 -31.29 4.80 9.50
N LYS A 349 -31.06 5.70 10.47
CA LYS A 349 -32.11 6.16 11.41
C LYS A 349 -33.25 6.88 10.72
N ALA A 350 -32.97 7.61 9.63
CA ALA A 350 -33.97 8.29 8.83
C ALA A 350 -34.70 7.36 7.84
N GLY A 351 -34.22 6.12 7.64
CA GLY A 351 -34.72 5.24 6.59
C GLY A 351 -34.54 5.83 5.19
N ALA A 352 -33.50 6.64 4.99
CA ALA A 352 -33.24 7.39 3.76
C ALA A 352 -31.85 7.04 3.22
N PRO A 353 -31.61 7.06 1.90
CA PRO A 353 -30.29 6.76 1.36
C PRO A 353 -29.26 7.83 1.78
N PRO A 354 -27.94 7.53 1.74
CA PRO A 354 -26.89 8.48 2.12
C PRO A 354 -26.99 9.82 1.38
N SER A 355 -27.47 9.80 0.15
CA SER A 355 -27.70 11.00 -0.65
C SER A 355 -28.77 11.97 -0.15
N ARG A 356 -29.55 11.57 0.84
CA ARG A 356 -30.67 12.33 1.42
C ARG A 356 -30.43 12.70 2.89
N VAL A 357 -29.20 12.53 3.39
CA VAL A 357 -28.81 12.99 4.73
C VAL A 357 -28.96 14.50 4.83
N ASP A 358 -29.52 14.98 5.95
CA ASP A 358 -29.61 16.41 6.27
C ASP A 358 -28.21 16.95 6.59
N ILE A 359 -27.68 17.78 5.68
CA ILE A 359 -26.34 18.34 5.76
C ILE A 359 -26.19 19.33 6.92
N LEU A 360 -27.22 20.12 7.22
CA LEU A 360 -27.15 21.11 8.30
C LEU A 360 -27.09 20.40 9.65
N GLU A 361 -27.90 19.36 9.82
CA GLU A 361 -27.85 18.54 11.03
C GLU A 361 -26.51 17.79 11.13
N LEU A 362 -26.00 17.24 10.01
CA LEU A 362 -24.69 16.59 9.98
C LEU A 362 -23.58 17.55 10.42
N GLN A 363 -23.53 18.76 9.85
CA GLN A 363 -22.55 19.80 10.20
C GLN A 363 -22.66 20.22 11.67
N ARG A 364 -23.88 20.43 12.16
CA ARG A 364 -24.14 20.75 13.58
C ARG A 364 -23.53 19.70 14.50
N ARG A 365 -23.71 18.43 14.16
CA ARG A 365 -23.17 17.30 14.94
C ARG A 365 -21.66 17.12 14.79
N LEU A 366 -21.09 17.46 13.64
CA LEU A 366 -19.65 17.48 13.43
C LEU A 366 -18.96 18.60 14.22
N LEU A 367 -19.63 19.75 14.41
CA LEU A 367 -19.18 20.79 15.34
C LEU A 367 -19.18 20.28 16.79
N GLU A 368 -20.27 19.64 17.25
CA GLU A 368 -20.35 19.07 18.60
C GLU A 368 -19.25 18.05 18.88
N ARG A 369 -18.86 17.29 17.86
CA ARG A 369 -17.80 16.27 17.93
C ARG A 369 -16.40 16.85 17.76
N GLY A 370 -16.25 18.14 17.46
CA GLY A 370 -14.96 18.78 17.20
C GLY A 370 -14.29 18.34 15.90
N VAL A 371 -15.05 17.79 14.95
CA VAL A 371 -14.57 17.51 13.59
C VAL A 371 -14.52 18.79 12.77
N LEU A 372 -15.50 19.68 12.96
CA LEU A 372 -15.52 21.02 12.40
C LEU A 372 -15.38 22.07 13.51
N GLU A 373 -14.91 23.25 13.14
CA GLU A 373 -14.97 24.47 13.95
C GLU A 373 -16.02 25.44 13.38
N ALA A 374 -16.52 26.37 14.20
CA ALA A 374 -17.55 27.32 13.75
C ALA A 374 -17.09 28.20 12.57
N ASP A 375 -15.79 28.47 12.49
CA ASP A 375 -15.16 29.20 11.39
C ASP A 375 -15.16 28.40 10.07
N ASP A 376 -15.20 27.06 10.13
CA ASP A 376 -15.22 26.22 8.93
C ASP A 376 -16.52 26.39 8.13
N LEU A 377 -17.64 26.70 8.80
CA LEU A 377 -18.94 26.90 8.17
C LEU A 377 -19.19 28.34 7.67
N ASN A 378 -18.48 29.33 8.23
CA ASN A 378 -18.79 30.75 8.02
C ASN A 378 -17.59 31.56 7.49
N ARG A 379 -16.55 30.87 6.98
CA ARG A 379 -15.31 31.49 6.50
C ARG A 379 -15.58 32.47 5.35
N THR A 380 -15.21 33.74 5.54
CA THR A 380 -15.30 34.78 4.51
C THR A 380 -13.97 35.10 3.84
N GLU A 381 -12.85 34.68 4.43
CA GLU A 381 -11.50 34.93 3.92
C GLU A 381 -10.70 33.63 3.72
N SER A 382 -9.93 33.58 2.64
CA SER A 382 -9.02 32.47 2.34
C SER A 382 -7.79 32.47 3.23
N ARG A 383 -7.48 31.34 3.88
CA ARG A 383 -6.21 31.17 4.61
C ARG A 383 -5.02 31.03 3.66
N ASN A 384 -5.26 30.59 2.42
CA ASN A 384 -4.20 30.34 1.43
C ASN A 384 -3.76 31.62 0.71
N LEU A 385 -4.68 32.59 0.54
CA LEU A 385 -4.46 33.83 -0.21
C LEU A 385 -4.23 35.08 0.66
N GLY A 386 -3.86 34.89 1.93
CA GLY A 386 -3.39 35.95 2.82
C GLY A 386 -1.91 36.27 2.62
N PHE A 387 -1.55 37.55 2.46
CA PHE A 387 -0.16 37.98 2.24
C PHE A 387 0.53 38.39 3.55
N ARG A 388 1.76 37.94 3.75
CA ARG A 388 2.51 38.15 5.01
C ARG A 388 3.42 39.38 4.95
N GLN A 389 3.92 39.72 3.77
CA GLN A 389 4.86 40.81 3.57
C GLN A 389 4.45 41.69 2.38
N GLY A 390 5.20 42.75 2.10
CA GLY A 390 4.96 43.61 0.93
C GLY A 390 3.72 44.52 1.02
N PRO A 391 3.26 45.08 -0.12
CA PRO A 391 2.17 46.07 -0.16
C PRO A 391 0.81 45.56 0.36
N LEU A 392 0.62 44.25 0.41
CA LEU A 392 -0.59 43.58 0.88
C LEU A 392 -0.39 42.86 2.23
N ALA A 393 0.69 43.14 2.96
CA ALA A 393 0.95 42.52 4.26
C ALA A 393 -0.25 42.62 5.21
N GLY A 394 -0.63 41.48 5.80
CA GLY A 394 -1.77 41.37 6.71
C GLY A 394 -3.14 41.42 6.01
N LYS A 395 -3.20 41.37 4.67
CA LYS A 395 -4.44 41.38 3.90
C LYS A 395 -4.62 40.08 3.14
N THR A 396 -5.88 39.67 3.02
CA THR A 396 -6.33 38.63 2.10
C THR A 396 -6.83 39.30 0.83
N VAL A 397 -6.43 38.79 -0.34
CA VAL A 397 -6.98 39.27 -1.63
C VAL A 397 -8.14 38.36 -2.02
N PRO A 398 -9.39 38.87 -2.06
CA PRO A 398 -10.51 38.10 -2.57
C PRO A 398 -10.30 37.79 -4.07
N PRO A 399 -10.44 36.53 -4.51
CA PRO A 399 -10.26 36.14 -5.91
C PRO A 399 -11.00 37.06 -6.90
N GLU A 400 -12.26 37.36 -6.63
CA GLU A 400 -13.14 38.20 -7.45
C GLU A 400 -12.71 39.67 -7.53
N ARG A 401 -11.86 40.13 -6.60
CA ARG A 401 -11.33 41.50 -6.56
C ARG A 401 -9.87 41.60 -7.00
N ALA A 402 -9.25 40.51 -7.43
CA ALA A 402 -7.83 40.46 -7.82
C ALA A 402 -7.44 41.53 -8.85
N GLY A 403 -8.35 41.89 -9.76
CA GLY A 403 -8.10 42.92 -10.78
C GLY A 403 -7.76 44.31 -10.23
N ALA A 404 -8.19 44.65 -9.01
CA ALA A 404 -7.85 45.92 -8.37
C ALA A 404 -6.40 45.95 -7.81
N TYR A 405 -5.73 44.80 -7.81
CA TYR A 405 -4.42 44.61 -7.17
C TYR A 405 -3.33 44.19 -8.16
N VAL A 406 -3.50 44.40 -9.47
CA VAL A 406 -2.55 43.93 -10.50
C VAL A 406 -1.10 44.35 -10.20
N GLU A 407 -0.85 45.65 -10.00
CA GLU A 407 0.50 46.17 -9.71
C GLU A 407 1.04 45.67 -8.35
N PRO A 408 0.27 45.73 -7.24
CA PRO A 408 0.66 45.08 -5.99
C PRO A 408 1.02 43.60 -6.14
N LEU A 409 0.24 42.82 -6.89
CA LEU A 409 0.48 41.38 -7.09
C LEU A 409 1.78 41.14 -7.87
N ILE A 410 2.04 41.90 -8.93
CA ILE A 410 3.29 41.79 -9.71
C ILE A 410 4.53 42.08 -8.84
N SER A 411 4.42 42.97 -7.84
CA SER A 411 5.54 43.27 -6.94
C SER A 411 6.02 42.06 -6.10
N TYR A 412 5.22 40.99 -6.01
CA TYR A 412 5.61 39.75 -5.33
C TYR A 412 6.39 38.78 -6.22
N PHE A 413 6.51 39.03 -7.53
CA PHE A 413 7.24 38.12 -8.40
C PHE A 413 8.74 38.06 -8.03
N GLY A 414 9.27 36.84 -7.90
CA GLY A 414 10.62 36.59 -7.39
C GLY A 414 10.72 36.53 -5.86
N GLY A 415 9.61 36.67 -5.14
CA GLY A 415 9.54 36.52 -3.68
C GLY A 415 8.86 35.23 -3.23
N GLU A 416 8.78 35.03 -1.90
CA GLU A 416 8.18 33.83 -1.30
C GLU A 416 6.70 33.61 -1.61
N GLU A 417 5.95 34.71 -1.82
CA GLU A 417 4.50 34.69 -2.04
C GLU A 417 4.12 34.80 -3.53
N GLN A 418 5.11 34.67 -4.43
CA GLN A 418 4.91 34.79 -5.88
C GLN A 418 3.87 33.82 -6.43
N TRP A 419 3.76 32.62 -5.87
CA TRP A 419 2.79 31.62 -6.32
C TRP A 419 1.33 32.09 -6.13
N LYS A 420 1.04 32.88 -5.08
CA LYS A 420 -0.28 33.48 -4.83
C LYS A 420 -0.58 34.54 -5.88
N ALA A 421 0.41 35.39 -6.16
CA ALA A 421 0.30 36.43 -7.17
C ALA A 421 0.11 35.85 -8.57
N VAL A 422 0.91 34.85 -8.95
CA VAL A 422 0.78 34.14 -10.23
C VAL A 422 -0.60 33.47 -10.33
N TRP A 423 -1.07 32.78 -9.28
CA TRP A 423 -2.41 32.17 -9.26
C TRP A 423 -3.52 33.21 -9.51
N LEU A 424 -3.56 34.28 -8.70
CA LEU A 424 -4.58 35.32 -8.79
C LEU A 424 -4.57 36.03 -10.16
N LEU A 425 -3.38 36.42 -10.65
CA LEU A 425 -3.24 37.08 -11.94
C LEU A 425 -3.64 36.14 -13.10
N ALA A 426 -3.24 34.87 -13.05
CA ALA A 426 -3.54 33.92 -14.12
C ALA A 426 -5.01 33.47 -14.15
N LYS A 427 -5.62 33.23 -13.00
CA LYS A 427 -6.95 32.61 -12.89
C LYS A 427 -8.11 33.59 -12.68
N ARG A 428 -7.83 34.76 -12.11
CA ARG A 428 -8.87 35.68 -11.63
C ARG A 428 -8.79 37.10 -12.21
N VAL A 429 -7.70 37.44 -12.90
CA VAL A 429 -7.57 38.72 -13.60
C VAL A 429 -7.73 38.52 -15.09
N LYS A 430 -8.56 39.37 -15.71
CA LYS A 430 -8.76 39.37 -17.16
C LYS A 430 -7.46 39.74 -17.88
N PRO A 431 -7.13 39.09 -19.01
CA PRO A 431 -5.89 39.35 -19.75
C PRO A 431 -5.65 40.82 -20.07
N GLU A 432 -6.68 41.56 -20.49
CA GLU A 432 -6.56 42.95 -20.91
C GLU A 432 -6.14 43.88 -19.76
N ALA A 433 -6.57 43.56 -18.54
CA ALA A 433 -6.27 44.35 -17.34
C ALA A 433 -4.82 44.14 -16.86
N ALA A 434 -4.26 42.95 -17.09
CA ALA A 434 -2.91 42.61 -16.64
C ALA A 434 -1.82 42.75 -17.72
N ALA A 435 -2.19 42.74 -19.01
CA ALA A 435 -1.23 42.66 -20.12
C ALA A 435 -0.16 43.75 -20.09
N GLY A 436 -0.55 45.03 -19.94
CA GLY A 436 0.40 46.15 -19.90
C GLY A 436 1.42 46.04 -18.77
N PRO A 437 0.97 45.92 -17.50
CA PRO A 437 1.85 45.66 -16.37
C PRO A 437 2.74 44.41 -16.52
N LEU A 438 2.19 43.29 -17.00
CA LEU A 438 2.94 42.05 -17.18
C LEU A 438 4.02 42.16 -18.26
N ARG A 439 3.75 42.86 -19.38
CA ARG A 439 4.77 43.13 -20.41
C ARG A 439 5.92 43.96 -19.85
N ARG A 440 5.63 44.99 -19.05
CA ARG A 440 6.68 45.77 -18.36
C ARG A 440 7.52 44.88 -17.44
N ALA A 441 6.89 44.01 -16.66
CA ALA A 441 7.60 43.06 -15.80
C ALA A 441 8.46 42.06 -16.60
N LEU A 442 7.98 41.60 -17.76
CA LEU A 442 8.71 40.73 -18.68
C LEU A 442 9.94 41.41 -19.30
N GLU A 443 9.85 42.71 -19.59
CA GLU A 443 10.94 43.49 -20.21
C GLU A 443 11.98 43.99 -19.20
N GLN A 444 11.54 44.43 -18.01
CA GLN A 444 12.35 45.22 -17.08
C GLN A 444 12.57 44.55 -15.72
N GLY A 445 11.89 43.44 -15.43
CA GLY A 445 11.96 42.75 -14.15
C GLY A 445 13.28 42.01 -13.92
N SER A 446 13.48 41.54 -12.68
CA SER A 446 14.51 40.54 -12.37
C SER A 446 14.25 39.23 -13.13
N PRO A 447 15.24 38.33 -13.30
CA PRO A 447 15.03 37.06 -14.00
C PRO A 447 13.82 36.26 -13.49
N ALA A 448 13.64 36.18 -12.17
CA ALA A 448 12.48 35.52 -11.56
C ALA A 448 11.15 36.27 -11.84
N SER A 449 11.19 37.61 -11.84
CA SER A 449 10.03 38.44 -12.17
C SER A 449 9.59 38.27 -13.62
N ARG A 450 10.56 38.27 -14.54
CA ARG A 450 10.34 38.03 -15.98
C ARG A 450 9.72 36.65 -16.22
N LEU A 451 10.22 35.60 -15.54
CA LEU A 451 9.64 34.26 -15.65
C LEU A 451 8.19 34.20 -15.12
N CYS A 452 7.90 34.78 -13.95
CA CYS A 452 6.54 34.81 -13.42
C CYS A 452 5.58 35.56 -14.36
N ALA A 453 6.02 36.69 -14.94
CA ALA A 453 5.24 37.43 -15.93
C ALA A 453 5.00 36.59 -17.19
N ALA A 454 6.02 35.90 -17.69
CA ALA A 454 5.92 34.99 -18.82
C ALA A 454 4.91 33.85 -18.57
N MET A 455 4.90 33.27 -17.36
CA MET A 455 3.93 32.25 -16.96
C MET A 455 2.50 32.77 -17.06
N VAL A 456 2.21 33.94 -16.47
CA VAL A 456 0.85 34.52 -16.48
C VAL A 456 0.42 34.87 -17.90
N LEU A 457 1.28 35.52 -18.68
CA LEU A 457 1.00 35.87 -20.09
C LEU A 457 0.70 34.61 -20.93
N THR A 458 1.45 33.53 -20.71
CA THR A 458 1.21 32.23 -21.37
C THR A 458 -0.14 31.63 -20.98
N MET A 459 -0.49 31.64 -19.69
CA MET A 459 -1.78 31.13 -19.21
C MET A 459 -2.98 31.96 -19.70
N HIS A 460 -2.76 33.24 -19.99
CA HIS A 460 -3.73 34.12 -20.66
C HIS A 460 -3.84 33.87 -22.17
N GLY A 461 -3.04 32.94 -22.72
CA GLY A 461 -3.02 32.59 -24.15
C GLY A 461 -2.23 33.57 -25.02
N GLY A 462 -1.46 34.48 -24.42
CA GLY A 462 -0.61 35.44 -25.14
C GLY A 462 0.66 34.81 -25.71
N LYS A 463 1.24 35.46 -26.72
CA LYS A 463 2.54 35.06 -27.32
C LYS A 463 3.72 35.96 -26.96
N ASP A 464 3.46 37.01 -26.19
CA ASP A 464 4.44 38.04 -25.83
C ASP A 464 5.71 37.48 -25.17
N ALA A 465 5.58 36.36 -24.46
CA ALA A 465 6.68 35.70 -23.77
C ALA A 465 7.58 34.82 -24.67
N GLU A 466 7.16 34.47 -25.89
CA GLU A 466 7.82 33.44 -26.71
C GLU A 466 9.31 33.70 -26.92
N ALA A 467 9.68 34.93 -27.27
CA ALA A 467 11.07 35.31 -27.50
C ALA A 467 11.94 35.16 -26.24
N PHE A 468 11.42 35.56 -25.08
CA PHE A 468 12.13 35.42 -23.80
C PHE A 468 12.28 33.95 -23.38
N LEU A 469 11.24 33.13 -23.61
CA LEU A 469 11.32 31.70 -23.29
C LEU A 469 12.34 30.98 -24.19
N LEU A 470 12.41 31.34 -25.47
CA LEU A 470 13.44 30.84 -26.38
C LEU A 470 14.86 31.24 -25.94
N GLU A 471 15.04 32.47 -25.45
CA GLU A 471 16.31 32.95 -24.88
C GLU A 471 16.74 32.09 -23.69
N LEU A 472 15.85 31.86 -22.72
CA LEU A 472 16.11 31.01 -21.55
C LEU A 472 16.48 29.58 -21.93
N LEU A 473 15.77 29.01 -22.91
CA LEU A 473 16.02 27.67 -23.40
C LEU A 473 17.38 27.57 -24.09
N ALA A 474 17.68 28.49 -25.01
CA ALA A 474 18.95 28.54 -25.73
C ALA A 474 20.15 28.72 -24.79
N ALA A 475 20.00 29.55 -23.75
CA ALA A 475 21.04 29.78 -22.73
C ALA A 475 21.20 28.63 -21.72
N ARG A 476 20.29 27.64 -21.72
CA ARG A 476 20.21 26.59 -20.68
C ARG A 476 20.17 27.20 -19.27
N GLU A 477 19.38 28.25 -19.06
CA GLU A 477 19.33 29.00 -17.80
C GLU A 477 18.98 28.10 -16.60
N ARG A 478 19.96 27.84 -15.73
CA ARG A 478 19.87 26.90 -14.60
C ARG A 478 19.36 27.53 -13.31
N THR A 479 19.10 28.84 -13.30
CA THR A 479 18.45 29.52 -12.18
C THR A 479 17.12 28.85 -11.83
N ARG A 480 16.80 28.81 -10.53
CA ARG A 480 15.54 28.27 -9.99
C ARG A 480 14.81 29.37 -9.23
N LEU A 481 13.49 29.27 -9.15
CA LEU A 481 12.70 30.21 -8.34
C LEU A 481 12.85 29.95 -6.84
N THR A 482 13.20 28.73 -6.45
CA THR A 482 13.46 28.33 -5.06
C THR A 482 14.62 27.34 -5.01
N ASP A 483 15.33 27.27 -3.89
CA ASP A 483 16.45 26.34 -3.70
C ASP A 483 16.00 24.90 -3.40
N HIS A 484 14.70 24.61 -3.44
CA HIS A 484 14.25 23.27 -3.12
C HIS A 484 14.67 22.23 -4.18
N PRO A 485 15.07 21.00 -3.79
CA PRO A 485 15.53 19.97 -4.73
C PRO A 485 14.53 19.59 -5.84
N LYS A 486 13.22 19.65 -5.57
CA LYS A 486 12.15 19.41 -6.57
C LYS A 486 11.85 20.62 -7.48
N CYS A 487 12.44 21.79 -7.19
CA CYS A 487 12.26 22.98 -8.02
C CYS A 487 13.16 22.88 -9.27
N LEU A 488 12.57 23.01 -10.44
CA LEU A 488 13.24 22.86 -11.73
C LEU A 488 13.75 24.20 -12.27
N PRO A 489 14.83 24.18 -13.07
CA PRO A 489 15.43 25.39 -13.62
C PRO A 489 14.56 26.10 -14.67
N PHE A 490 14.88 27.37 -14.92
CA PHE A 490 14.14 28.24 -15.84
C PHE A 490 14.07 27.73 -17.26
N TRP A 491 15.11 27.05 -17.77
CA TRP A 491 15.06 26.47 -19.11
C TRP A 491 14.00 25.36 -19.24
N ILE A 492 13.72 24.60 -18.17
CA ILE A 492 12.62 23.62 -18.14
C ILE A 492 11.28 24.35 -18.06
N ALA A 493 11.17 25.39 -17.22
CA ALA A 493 9.98 26.23 -17.18
C ALA A 493 9.65 26.80 -18.57
N ALA A 494 10.66 27.25 -19.31
CA ALA A 494 10.50 27.74 -20.67
C ALA A 494 9.98 26.66 -21.62
N LEU A 495 10.50 25.43 -21.53
CA LEU A 495 10.04 24.31 -22.35
C LEU A 495 8.57 23.93 -22.06
N ILE A 496 8.16 23.94 -20.79
CA ILE A 496 6.76 23.74 -20.36
C ILE A 496 5.86 24.83 -20.95
N LEU A 497 6.24 26.10 -20.79
CA LEU A 497 5.44 27.23 -21.25
C LEU A 497 5.34 27.27 -22.79
N LEU A 498 6.44 27.00 -23.50
CA LEU A 498 6.43 26.90 -24.97
C LEU A 498 5.54 25.75 -25.46
N ARG A 499 5.51 24.62 -24.74
CA ARG A 499 4.55 23.52 -24.99
C ARG A 499 3.11 24.02 -24.84
N MET A 500 2.79 24.67 -23.72
CA MET A 500 1.44 25.19 -23.45
C MET A 500 0.99 26.23 -24.50
N MET A 501 1.93 27.04 -25.01
CA MET A 501 1.69 27.99 -26.12
C MET A 501 1.50 27.31 -27.48
N LYS A 502 1.73 25.99 -27.58
CA LYS A 502 1.80 25.22 -28.82
C LYS A 502 2.82 25.82 -29.80
N SER A 503 3.93 26.34 -29.28
CA SER A 503 4.99 26.92 -30.10
C SER A 503 5.84 25.82 -30.73
N SER A 504 6.09 25.91 -32.04
CA SER A 504 7.05 25.04 -32.75
C SER A 504 8.44 25.69 -32.90
N ALA A 505 8.67 26.85 -32.28
CA ALA A 505 9.89 27.62 -32.46
C ALA A 505 11.11 26.94 -31.82
N ALA A 506 10.90 26.22 -30.70
CA ALA A 506 11.96 25.54 -29.93
C ALA A 506 12.28 24.11 -30.38
N VAL A 507 11.76 23.65 -31.54
CA VAL A 507 11.98 22.27 -31.99
C VAL A 507 13.45 21.94 -32.18
N ASN A 508 14.25 22.88 -32.70
CA ASN A 508 15.67 22.63 -32.96
C ASN A 508 16.44 22.53 -31.63
N GLU A 509 16.13 23.41 -30.69
CA GLU A 509 16.69 23.45 -29.34
C GLU A 509 16.32 22.17 -28.56
N ALA A 510 15.08 21.70 -28.67
CA ALA A 510 14.62 20.47 -28.05
C ALA A 510 15.26 19.21 -28.66
N VAL A 511 15.51 19.20 -29.98
CA VAL A 511 16.29 18.12 -30.62
C VAL A 511 17.73 18.13 -30.14
N GLN A 512 18.36 19.30 -30.07
CA GLN A 512 19.73 19.45 -29.57
C GLN A 512 19.85 19.00 -28.10
N LEU A 513 18.85 19.30 -27.28
CA LEU A 513 18.74 18.81 -25.90
C LEU A 513 18.84 17.28 -25.82
N LEU A 514 18.20 16.54 -26.72
CA LEU A 514 18.31 15.08 -26.75
C LEU A 514 19.71 14.58 -27.15
N GLU A 515 20.55 15.42 -27.74
CA GLU A 515 21.94 15.09 -28.07
C GLU A 515 22.91 15.40 -26.91
N GLU A 516 22.49 16.22 -25.94
CA GLU A 516 23.23 16.61 -24.75
C GLU A 516 23.15 15.54 -23.63
N PRO A 517 24.04 15.63 -22.61
CA PRO A 517 23.96 14.80 -21.40
C PRO A 517 22.86 15.34 -20.46
N LEU A 518 21.61 14.98 -20.77
CA LEU A 518 20.46 15.24 -19.89
C LEU A 518 20.26 14.10 -18.89
N THR A 519 19.70 14.46 -17.74
CA THR A 519 19.09 13.44 -16.87
C THR A 519 17.83 12.86 -17.52
N SER A 520 17.47 11.64 -17.14
CA SER A 520 16.23 11.00 -17.61
C SER A 520 14.98 11.84 -17.32
N VAL A 521 14.93 12.55 -16.19
CA VAL A 521 13.81 13.44 -15.85
C VAL A 521 13.73 14.64 -16.81
N GLU A 522 14.87 15.25 -17.12
CA GLU A 522 14.95 16.38 -18.06
C GLU A 522 14.56 15.96 -19.49
N ALA A 523 14.96 14.76 -19.91
CA ALA A 523 14.64 14.24 -21.23
C ALA A 523 13.14 14.04 -21.45
N VAL A 524 12.37 13.69 -20.41
CA VAL A 524 10.90 13.60 -20.50
C VAL A 524 10.31 14.94 -20.97
N PHE A 525 10.74 16.07 -20.42
CA PHE A 525 10.23 17.38 -20.84
C PHE A 525 10.51 17.68 -22.32
N ALA A 526 11.70 17.33 -22.81
CA ALA A 526 12.07 17.50 -24.22
C ALA A 526 11.18 16.65 -25.14
N LEU A 527 10.96 15.37 -24.79
CA LEU A 527 10.12 14.49 -25.58
C LEU A 527 8.65 14.91 -25.54
N THR A 528 8.11 15.30 -24.39
CA THR A 528 6.73 15.79 -24.25
C THR A 528 6.50 17.11 -24.99
N TYR A 529 7.50 18.00 -25.07
CA TYR A 529 7.43 19.18 -25.94
C TYR A 529 7.40 18.76 -27.41
N LEU A 530 8.30 17.87 -27.84
CA LEU A 530 8.39 17.41 -29.23
C LEU A 530 7.15 16.66 -29.69
N SER A 531 6.48 15.88 -28.83
CA SER A 531 5.27 15.13 -29.20
C SER A 531 4.13 16.05 -29.64
N GLN A 532 4.08 17.28 -29.12
CA GLN A 532 3.11 18.28 -29.53
C GLN A 532 3.63 19.17 -30.66
N ALA A 533 4.87 19.66 -30.53
CA ALA A 533 5.45 20.65 -31.43
C ALA A 533 5.85 20.09 -32.81
N ALA A 534 6.03 18.77 -32.94
CA ALA A 534 6.41 18.13 -34.20
C ALA A 534 5.26 18.00 -35.20
N SER A 535 4.01 17.94 -34.73
CA SER A 535 2.82 17.73 -35.56
C SER A 535 2.67 18.72 -36.74
N PRO A 536 2.81 20.06 -36.54
CA PRO A 536 2.66 21.03 -37.63
C PRO A 536 3.88 21.17 -38.55
N LEU A 537 4.96 20.42 -38.33
CA LEU A 537 6.19 20.55 -39.09
C LEU A 537 6.07 19.96 -40.51
N SER A 538 6.95 20.41 -41.41
CA SER A 538 7.13 19.77 -42.72
C SER A 538 7.74 18.37 -42.59
N ASP A 539 7.48 17.49 -43.56
CA ASP A 539 7.99 16.11 -43.55
C ASP A 539 9.52 16.03 -43.41
N VAL A 540 10.25 16.98 -43.99
CA VAL A 540 11.72 17.06 -43.88
C VAL A 540 12.12 17.28 -42.42
N ARG A 541 11.45 18.20 -41.72
CA ARG A 541 11.72 18.49 -40.31
C ARG A 541 11.25 17.36 -39.40
N LYS A 542 10.09 16.75 -39.67
CA LYS A 542 9.61 15.56 -38.96
C LYS A 542 10.62 14.41 -39.05
N ARG A 543 11.17 14.14 -40.24
CA ARG A 543 12.25 13.15 -40.40
C ARG A 543 13.48 13.47 -39.56
N ALA A 544 13.90 14.74 -39.52
CA ALA A 544 15.05 15.14 -38.70
C ALA A 544 14.81 14.91 -37.20
N VAL A 545 13.62 15.27 -36.70
CA VAL A 545 13.19 14.99 -35.31
C VAL A 545 13.19 13.48 -35.04
N ALA A 546 12.57 12.69 -35.92
CA ALA A 546 12.49 11.24 -35.78
C ALA A 546 13.87 10.57 -35.73
N GLU A 547 14.81 10.99 -36.58
CA GLU A 547 16.20 10.48 -36.53
C GLU A 547 16.90 10.80 -35.21
N ALA A 548 16.72 12.00 -34.66
CA ALA A 548 17.29 12.37 -33.37
C ALA A 548 16.69 11.53 -32.23
N VAL A 549 15.37 11.36 -32.21
CA VAL A 549 14.66 10.55 -31.20
C VAL A 549 15.08 9.07 -31.27
N LYS A 550 15.27 8.50 -32.47
CA LYS A 550 15.78 7.14 -32.63
C LYS A 550 17.19 6.98 -32.06
N ARG A 551 18.08 7.95 -32.31
CA ARG A 551 19.43 7.96 -31.70
C ARG A 551 19.37 8.05 -30.18
N PHE A 552 18.50 8.89 -29.64
CA PHE A 552 18.27 9.02 -28.20
C PHE A 552 17.77 7.71 -27.57
N ALA A 553 16.72 7.11 -28.13
CA ALA A 553 16.12 5.86 -27.64
C ALA A 553 17.08 4.65 -27.73
N ALA A 554 18.06 4.69 -28.63
CA ALA A 554 19.07 3.65 -28.78
C ALA A 554 20.25 3.76 -27.80
N ARG A 555 20.29 4.78 -26.93
CA ARG A 555 21.40 4.98 -25.99
C ARG A 555 21.50 3.82 -24.98
N PRO A 556 22.71 3.27 -24.73
CA PRO A 556 22.90 2.29 -23.67
C PRO A 556 22.69 2.95 -22.30
N GLY A 557 22.05 2.23 -21.37
CA GLY A 557 21.78 2.73 -20.01
C GLY A 557 20.72 3.83 -19.92
N LEU A 558 19.93 4.05 -20.98
CA LEU A 558 18.81 4.99 -20.98
C LEU A 558 17.87 4.70 -19.79
N GLY A 559 17.60 5.71 -18.95
CA GLY A 559 16.73 5.55 -17.78
C GLY A 559 17.44 5.21 -16.46
N ASP A 560 18.69 4.72 -16.51
CA ASP A 560 19.37 4.15 -15.32
C ASP A 560 19.95 5.22 -14.38
N ASP A 561 20.08 6.46 -14.86
CA ASP A 561 20.46 7.63 -14.09
C ASP A 561 19.31 8.19 -13.24
N TYR A 562 18.07 7.71 -13.43
CA TYR A 562 16.97 8.04 -12.54
C TYR A 562 17.28 7.58 -11.12
N LYS A 563 17.01 8.46 -10.14
CA LYS A 563 17.21 8.23 -8.71
C LYS A 563 16.08 8.90 -7.94
N MET A 564 15.47 8.19 -7.00
CA MET A 564 14.54 8.78 -6.03
C MET A 564 15.27 9.01 -4.70
N HIS A 565 15.15 10.22 -4.12
CA HIS A 565 15.76 10.57 -2.83
C HIS A 565 17.25 10.21 -2.68
N GLY A 566 18.04 10.31 -3.77
CA GLY A 566 19.47 9.96 -3.76
C GLY A 566 19.77 8.45 -3.67
N SER A 567 18.75 7.60 -3.77
CA SER A 567 18.84 6.14 -3.68
C SER A 567 18.63 5.46 -5.05
N ARG A 568 18.88 4.13 -5.10
CA ARG A 568 18.66 3.30 -6.30
C ARG A 568 17.16 3.25 -6.61
N SER A 569 16.77 3.50 -7.85
CA SER A 569 15.38 3.41 -8.31
C SER A 569 15.23 2.48 -9.51
N GLU A 570 13.99 2.05 -9.79
CA GLU A 570 13.69 1.38 -11.04
C GLU A 570 14.01 2.29 -12.23
N SER A 571 14.56 1.72 -13.31
CA SER A 571 14.98 2.49 -14.49
C SER A 571 13.79 3.19 -15.13
N LEU A 572 13.95 4.48 -15.49
CA LEU A 572 12.92 5.28 -16.16
C LEU A 572 12.83 4.97 -17.67
N ARG A 573 13.55 3.95 -18.15
CA ARG A 573 13.62 3.57 -19.57
C ARG A 573 12.25 3.39 -20.22
N TRP A 574 11.33 2.75 -19.50
CA TRP A 574 9.96 2.50 -19.99
C TRP A 574 9.26 3.81 -20.37
N SER A 575 9.39 4.84 -19.54
CA SER A 575 8.74 6.13 -19.76
C SER A 575 9.40 6.85 -20.94
N LEU A 576 10.74 6.84 -21.02
CA LEU A 576 11.48 7.48 -22.10
C LEU A 576 11.23 6.84 -23.46
N GLU A 577 11.17 5.51 -23.54
CA GLU A 577 10.89 4.80 -24.78
C GLU A 577 9.44 5.01 -25.24
N LEU A 578 8.47 5.08 -24.32
CA LEU A 578 7.08 5.40 -24.66
C LEU A 578 6.91 6.85 -25.14
N HIS A 579 7.56 7.83 -24.50
CA HIS A 579 7.56 9.21 -24.98
C HIS A 579 8.27 9.34 -26.35
N ALA A 580 9.39 8.62 -26.54
CA ALA A 580 10.04 8.55 -27.84
C ALA A 580 9.11 7.92 -28.91
N ALA A 581 8.37 6.86 -28.56
CA ALA A 581 7.38 6.25 -29.45
C ALA A 581 6.29 7.26 -29.85
N GLU A 582 5.77 8.04 -28.90
CA GLU A 582 4.78 9.09 -29.18
C GLU A 582 5.31 10.13 -30.19
N VAL A 583 6.53 10.63 -29.98
CA VAL A 583 7.15 11.59 -30.92
C VAL A 583 7.32 10.98 -32.31
N LEU A 584 7.76 9.72 -32.41
CA LEU A 584 7.93 9.02 -33.68
C LEU A 584 6.60 8.85 -34.42
N ALA A 585 5.53 8.48 -33.69
CA ALA A 585 4.19 8.36 -34.25
C ALA A 585 3.68 9.71 -34.81
N VAL A 586 3.83 10.80 -34.06
CA VAL A 586 3.47 12.15 -34.53
C VAL A 586 4.29 12.58 -35.76
N CYS A 587 5.53 12.11 -35.88
CA CYS A 587 6.37 12.32 -37.06
C CYS A 587 6.01 11.41 -38.25
N GLY A 588 5.12 10.44 -38.08
CA GLY A 588 4.77 9.42 -39.09
C GLY A 588 5.85 8.35 -39.30
N ASP A 589 6.78 8.17 -38.35
CA ASP A 589 7.85 7.18 -38.43
C ASP A 589 7.43 5.87 -37.75
N SER A 590 7.34 4.77 -38.51
CA SER A 590 6.91 3.45 -38.02
C SER A 590 7.77 2.83 -36.91
N GLY A 591 8.94 3.40 -36.62
CA GLY A 591 9.82 2.98 -35.53
C GLY A 591 9.16 3.03 -34.14
N TYR A 592 8.09 3.80 -33.97
CA TYR A 592 7.32 3.84 -32.72
C TYR A 592 6.84 2.45 -32.28
N ARG A 593 6.48 1.57 -33.22
CA ARG A 593 5.97 0.23 -32.92
C ARG A 593 6.99 -0.61 -32.16
N LYS A 594 8.26 -0.55 -32.59
CA LYS A 594 9.36 -1.30 -31.96
C LYS A 594 9.60 -0.88 -30.51
N LEU A 595 9.38 0.41 -30.19
CA LEU A 595 9.53 0.94 -28.84
C LEU A 595 8.30 0.64 -27.97
N LEU A 596 7.10 0.63 -28.56
CA LEU A 596 5.83 0.44 -27.86
C LEU A 596 5.49 -1.03 -27.57
N GLU A 597 5.71 -1.92 -28.55
CA GLU A 597 5.30 -3.33 -28.50
C GLU A 597 5.76 -4.08 -27.23
N PRO A 598 7.02 -3.95 -26.76
CA PRO A 598 7.48 -4.63 -25.55
C PRO A 598 6.66 -4.29 -24.30
N TYR A 599 6.07 -3.09 -24.26
CA TYR A 599 5.31 -2.61 -23.11
C TYR A 599 3.84 -3.02 -23.12
N THR A 600 3.32 -3.54 -24.23
CA THR A 600 1.92 -3.99 -24.33
C THR A 600 1.64 -5.25 -23.50
N THR A 601 2.68 -6.06 -23.26
CA THR A 601 2.63 -7.30 -22.47
C THR A 601 3.64 -7.32 -21.32
N ASP A 602 4.15 -6.16 -20.90
CA ASP A 602 5.11 -6.03 -19.79
C ASP A 602 4.55 -6.65 -18.51
N LEU A 603 5.34 -7.23 -17.62
CA LEU A 603 4.82 -7.72 -16.33
C LEU A 603 4.47 -6.60 -15.35
N ARG A 604 5.03 -5.41 -15.57
CA ARG A 604 4.77 -4.19 -14.80
C ARG A 604 3.46 -3.59 -15.26
N GLY A 605 2.41 -3.75 -14.44
CA GLY A 605 1.07 -3.24 -14.71
C GLY A 605 1.06 -1.77 -15.08
N TYR A 606 1.78 -0.93 -14.33
CA TYR A 606 1.89 0.49 -14.63
C TYR A 606 2.51 0.80 -16.01
N ALA A 607 3.52 0.04 -16.47
CA ALA A 607 4.14 0.25 -17.78
C ALA A 607 3.20 -0.19 -18.91
N ARG A 608 2.43 -1.26 -18.69
CA ARG A 608 1.34 -1.65 -19.60
C ARG A 608 0.26 -0.59 -19.68
N SER A 609 -0.13 0.00 -18.54
CA SER A 609 -1.12 1.08 -18.50
C SER A 609 -0.63 2.31 -19.29
N ALA A 610 0.64 2.67 -19.18
CA ALA A 610 1.25 3.72 -20.00
C ALA A 610 1.26 3.42 -21.50
N ALA A 611 1.60 2.18 -21.88
CA ALA A 611 1.54 1.75 -23.27
C ALA A 611 0.10 1.82 -23.83
N ARG A 612 -0.88 1.37 -23.05
CA ARG A 612 -2.31 1.44 -23.42
C ARG A 612 -2.78 2.88 -23.59
N GLU A 613 -2.38 3.79 -22.69
CA GLU A 613 -2.76 5.18 -22.78
C GLU A 613 -2.13 5.89 -23.99
N LEU A 614 -0.90 5.54 -24.35
CA LEU A 614 -0.33 5.96 -25.62
C LEU A 614 -1.15 5.42 -26.80
N ILE A 615 -1.47 4.12 -26.83
CA ILE A 615 -2.27 3.51 -27.91
C ILE A 615 -3.62 4.21 -28.10
N ARG A 616 -4.32 4.58 -27.02
CA ARG A 616 -5.61 5.30 -27.09
C ARG A 616 -5.50 6.68 -27.74
N ARG A 617 -4.34 7.34 -27.59
CA ARG A 617 -4.07 8.67 -28.14
C ARG A 617 -3.53 8.63 -29.58
N LEU A 618 -3.04 7.47 -30.04
CA LEU A 618 -2.62 7.29 -31.42
C LEU A 618 -3.82 7.36 -32.38
N PRO A 619 -3.62 7.82 -33.63
CA PRO A 619 -4.65 7.72 -34.67
C PRO A 619 -5.17 6.28 -34.84
N GLN A 620 -6.47 6.08 -35.08
CA GLN A 620 -7.10 4.74 -35.15
C GLN A 620 -6.35 3.71 -36.02
N ARG A 621 -5.84 4.13 -37.19
CA ARG A 621 -5.05 3.26 -38.09
C ARG A 621 -3.74 2.79 -37.45
N GLU A 622 -3.11 3.66 -36.66
CA GLU A 622 -1.86 3.36 -35.97
C GLU A 622 -2.09 2.51 -34.72
N ALA A 623 -3.17 2.76 -33.99
CA ALA A 623 -3.60 1.94 -32.86
C ALA A 623 -3.86 0.49 -33.30
N ALA A 624 -4.67 0.29 -34.34
CA ALA A 624 -4.99 -1.03 -34.88
C ALA A 624 -3.75 -1.82 -35.37
N ALA A 625 -2.73 -1.11 -35.87
CA ALA A 625 -1.48 -1.72 -36.33
C ALA A 625 -0.59 -2.26 -35.18
N VAL A 626 -0.80 -1.80 -33.94
CA VAL A 626 -0.06 -2.25 -32.76
C VAL A 626 -0.80 -3.34 -31.99
N THR A 627 -2.12 -3.17 -31.81
CA THR A 627 -2.94 -4.07 -30.99
C THR A 627 -3.49 -5.27 -31.76
N GLY A 628 -3.51 -5.23 -33.10
CA GLY A 628 -4.21 -6.21 -33.93
C GLY A 628 -5.74 -6.18 -33.79
N VAL A 629 -6.29 -5.25 -32.99
CA VAL A 629 -7.72 -5.12 -32.62
C VAL A 629 -8.08 -3.62 -32.45
N ALA A 630 -9.32 -3.21 -32.69
CA ALA A 630 -9.75 -1.81 -32.49
C ALA A 630 -9.58 -1.35 -31.01
N ALA A 631 -9.23 -0.07 -30.81
CA ALA A 631 -8.82 0.52 -29.53
C ALA A 631 -9.90 0.57 -28.42
N ASP A 632 -11.15 0.24 -28.72
CA ASP A 632 -12.32 0.43 -27.84
C ASP A 632 -12.75 -0.83 -27.07
N ALA A 633 -11.92 -1.88 -27.01
CA ALA A 633 -12.26 -3.09 -26.25
C ALA A 633 -12.13 -2.83 -24.73
N PRO A 634 -13.21 -3.00 -23.93
CA PRO A 634 -13.13 -2.89 -22.48
C PRO A 634 -12.20 -3.96 -21.88
N ASP A 635 -11.46 -3.57 -20.84
CA ASP A 635 -10.64 -4.47 -20.01
C ASP A 635 -11.55 -5.44 -19.24
N GLU A 636 -11.93 -6.55 -19.85
CA GLU A 636 -12.19 -7.78 -19.12
C GLU A 636 -10.88 -8.55 -19.01
N ILE A 637 -10.05 -8.19 -18.01
CA ILE A 637 -9.12 -9.18 -17.43
C ILE A 637 -10.00 -10.23 -16.77
N GLY A 638 -10.55 -11.16 -17.57
CA GLY A 638 -11.53 -12.13 -17.08
C GLY A 638 -12.40 -12.83 -18.14
N ALA A 639 -12.49 -12.33 -19.38
CA ALA A 639 -13.38 -12.93 -20.40
C ALA A 639 -12.69 -13.24 -21.74
N GLY A 640 -11.36 -13.27 -21.79
CA GLY A 640 -10.67 -13.91 -22.90
C GLY A 640 -10.99 -15.39 -22.91
N GLU A 641 -11.29 -15.96 -24.09
CA GLU A 641 -11.35 -17.41 -24.28
C GLU A 641 -10.18 -18.06 -23.53
N LEU A 642 -10.52 -18.94 -22.58
CA LEU A 642 -9.57 -19.60 -21.70
C LEU A 642 -8.48 -20.24 -22.57
N ARG A 643 -7.25 -19.74 -22.42
CA ARG A 643 -6.10 -20.30 -23.14
C ARG A 643 -5.92 -21.76 -22.73
N PRO A 644 -5.37 -22.62 -23.60
CA PRO A 644 -4.87 -23.93 -23.17
C PRO A 644 -3.88 -23.72 -22.00
N VAL A 645 -4.21 -24.32 -20.85
CA VAL A 645 -3.45 -24.36 -19.58
C VAL A 645 -2.37 -23.28 -19.38
N ASP A 646 -2.66 -22.31 -18.51
CA ASP A 646 -1.75 -21.22 -18.14
C ASP A 646 -0.51 -21.73 -17.40
N TYR A 647 -0.70 -22.69 -16.47
CA TYR A 647 0.36 -23.24 -15.61
C TYR A 647 0.32 -24.76 -15.55
N ASP A 648 1.48 -25.41 -15.44
CA ASP A 648 1.53 -26.86 -15.32
C ASP A 648 1.10 -27.30 -13.91
N VAL A 649 1.48 -26.53 -12.88
CA VAL A 649 1.05 -26.76 -11.49
C VAL A 649 0.74 -25.44 -10.79
N ALA A 650 -0.39 -25.39 -10.08
CA ALA A 650 -0.65 -24.35 -9.08
C ALA A 650 -0.46 -24.91 -7.67
N VAL A 651 0.40 -24.27 -6.88
CA VAL A 651 0.65 -24.58 -5.47
C VAL A 651 -0.04 -23.50 -4.63
N LEU A 652 -0.93 -23.91 -3.74
CA LEU A 652 -1.71 -22.99 -2.91
C LEU A 652 -1.17 -23.00 -1.49
N GLY A 653 -0.77 -21.85 -0.96
CA GLY A 653 -0.10 -21.69 0.33
C GLY A 653 1.41 -21.56 0.17
N GLY A 654 1.97 -20.43 0.61
CA GLY A 654 3.37 -20.02 0.57
C GLY A 654 4.15 -20.29 1.86
N GLY A 655 3.65 -21.18 2.73
CA GLY A 655 4.41 -21.70 3.87
C GLY A 655 5.63 -22.53 3.46
N ILE A 656 6.35 -23.08 4.43
CA ILE A 656 7.59 -23.86 4.18
C ILE A 656 7.35 -24.98 3.15
N ALA A 657 6.28 -25.75 3.30
CA ALA A 657 5.95 -26.86 2.40
C ALA A 657 5.65 -26.37 0.98
N GLY A 658 4.89 -25.28 0.85
CA GLY A 658 4.52 -24.69 -0.43
C GLY A 658 5.71 -24.15 -1.22
N VAL A 659 6.60 -23.40 -0.54
CA VAL A 659 7.83 -22.87 -1.15
C VAL A 659 8.74 -24.00 -1.64
N VAL A 660 8.93 -25.04 -0.83
CA VAL A 660 9.74 -26.20 -1.22
C VAL A 660 9.12 -26.95 -2.39
N CYS A 661 7.80 -27.18 -2.35
CA CYS A 661 7.04 -27.84 -3.42
C CYS A 661 7.16 -27.08 -4.75
N ALA A 662 6.86 -25.78 -4.72
CA ALA A 662 6.88 -24.93 -5.92
C ALA A 662 8.27 -24.88 -6.55
N ALA A 663 9.32 -24.69 -5.73
CA ALA A 663 10.70 -24.67 -6.23
C ALA A 663 11.15 -26.04 -6.77
N ALA A 664 10.75 -27.15 -6.15
CA ALA A 664 11.08 -28.49 -6.63
C ALA A 664 10.45 -28.75 -8.01
N LEU A 665 9.17 -28.42 -8.17
CA LEU A 665 8.43 -28.58 -9.43
C LEU A 665 9.00 -27.69 -10.53
N SER A 666 9.29 -26.43 -10.23
CA SER A 666 9.85 -25.48 -11.20
C SER A 666 11.24 -25.91 -11.68
N ARG A 667 12.11 -26.36 -10.76
CA ARG A 667 13.43 -26.93 -11.10
C ARG A 667 13.35 -28.23 -11.90
N ALA A 668 12.23 -28.94 -11.83
CA ALA A 668 11.95 -30.10 -12.69
C ALA A 668 11.40 -29.71 -14.07
N GLY A 669 11.28 -28.41 -14.38
CA GLY A 669 10.87 -27.90 -15.69
C GLY A 669 9.39 -27.51 -15.80
N ALA A 670 8.62 -27.56 -14.70
CA ALA A 670 7.22 -27.16 -14.72
C ALA A 670 7.04 -25.63 -14.64
N ARG A 671 6.04 -25.08 -15.32
CA ARG A 671 5.55 -23.70 -15.10
C ARG A 671 4.68 -23.69 -13.84
N VAL A 672 5.21 -23.11 -12.77
CA VAL A 672 4.55 -23.14 -11.45
C VAL A 672 4.00 -21.77 -11.06
N LEU A 673 2.75 -21.76 -10.63
CA LEU A 673 2.13 -20.64 -9.91
C LEU A 673 2.07 -20.98 -8.41
N LEU A 674 2.65 -20.13 -7.56
CA LEU A 674 2.51 -20.19 -6.11
C LEU A 674 1.55 -19.09 -5.66
N VAL A 675 0.40 -19.47 -5.08
CA VAL A 675 -0.61 -18.54 -4.57
C VAL A 675 -0.50 -18.47 -3.05
N GLU A 676 -0.30 -17.27 -2.50
CA GLU A 676 -0.19 -17.03 -1.07
C GLU A 676 -1.23 -15.99 -0.64
N THR A 677 -1.95 -16.29 0.44
CA THR A 677 -3.02 -15.42 0.98
C THR A 677 -2.50 -14.15 1.62
N SER A 678 -1.24 -14.15 2.07
CA SER A 678 -0.56 -13.00 2.65
C SER A 678 0.42 -12.37 1.64
N SER A 679 1.15 -11.36 2.08
CA SER A 679 2.18 -10.68 1.29
C SER A 679 3.59 -11.23 1.50
N ALA A 680 3.73 -12.34 2.23
CA ALA A 680 5.03 -12.90 2.60
C ALA A 680 5.07 -14.42 2.44
N LEU A 681 6.21 -14.95 2.02
CA LEU A 681 6.48 -16.39 2.02
C LEU A 681 6.98 -16.85 3.39
N LEU A 682 6.99 -18.18 3.59
CA LEU A 682 7.36 -18.83 4.85
C LEU A 682 6.50 -18.33 6.01
N THR A 683 5.19 -18.33 5.83
CA THR A 683 4.17 -17.83 6.77
C THR A 683 4.44 -18.21 8.23
N GLU A 684 4.89 -19.44 8.48
CA GLU A 684 5.23 -19.93 9.82
C GLU A 684 6.37 -19.12 10.46
N VAL A 685 7.37 -18.73 9.69
CA VAL A 685 8.55 -17.97 10.15
C VAL A 685 8.28 -16.46 10.12
N THR A 686 7.67 -15.95 9.05
CA THR A 686 7.56 -14.51 8.82
C THR A 686 6.36 -13.89 9.55
N ARG A 687 5.20 -14.54 9.45
CA ARG A 687 3.92 -14.02 9.98
C ARG A 687 3.63 -14.53 11.39
N SER A 688 3.88 -15.82 11.67
CA SER A 688 3.74 -16.41 13.02
C SER A 688 4.98 -16.24 13.90
N ARG A 689 6.12 -15.82 13.33
CA ARG A 689 7.39 -15.62 14.04
C ARG A 689 7.90 -16.88 14.73
N LEU A 690 7.80 -18.04 14.06
CA LEU A 690 8.45 -19.27 14.53
C LEU A 690 9.96 -19.01 14.71
N THR A 691 10.45 -19.22 15.92
CA THR A 691 11.82 -18.86 16.32
C THR A 691 12.84 -19.96 15.98
N ARG A 692 12.38 -21.22 15.95
CA ARG A 692 13.20 -22.39 15.58
C ARG A 692 12.87 -22.86 14.17
N TRP A 693 13.89 -22.99 13.33
CA TRP A 693 13.73 -23.62 12.03
C TRP A 693 13.41 -25.11 12.21
N PRO A 694 12.26 -25.59 11.69
CA PRO A 694 11.92 -26.99 11.83
C PRO A 694 12.95 -27.82 11.07
N GLN A 695 13.56 -28.80 11.74
CA GLN A 695 14.37 -29.83 11.11
C GLN A 695 13.44 -31.01 10.82
N PRO A 696 12.82 -31.13 9.63
CA PRO A 696 11.90 -32.21 9.32
C PRO A 696 12.65 -33.55 9.27
N PRO A 697 12.29 -34.53 10.10
CA PRO A 697 12.89 -35.85 10.01
C PRO A 697 12.03 -36.62 9.00
N GLY A 698 12.57 -36.76 7.79
CA GLY A 698 11.90 -37.43 6.68
C GLY A 698 11.81 -36.62 5.39
N LEU A 699 12.12 -35.31 5.38
CA LEU A 699 12.54 -34.69 4.12
C LEU A 699 13.96 -35.16 3.87
N ALA A 700 14.15 -35.78 2.71
CA ALA A 700 15.43 -36.29 2.28
C ALA A 700 16.53 -35.27 2.59
N ARG A 701 17.71 -35.74 3.00
CA ARG A 701 18.93 -34.94 3.19
C ARG A 701 19.45 -34.32 1.85
N GLY A 702 18.56 -33.96 0.93
CA GLY A 702 18.81 -33.44 -0.42
C GLY A 702 17.55 -32.83 -1.06
N GLY A 703 17.69 -32.22 -2.24
CA GLY A 703 16.59 -31.60 -2.99
C GLY A 703 16.25 -30.16 -2.58
N ALA A 704 15.04 -29.69 -2.91
CA ALA A 704 14.65 -28.29 -2.75
C ALA A 704 14.61 -27.80 -1.29
N ALA A 705 14.28 -28.65 -0.31
CA ALA A 705 14.29 -28.25 1.10
C ALA A 705 15.69 -28.08 1.69
N ALA A 706 16.63 -28.95 1.30
CA ALA A 706 18.04 -28.77 1.65
C ALA A 706 18.58 -27.48 1.02
N ALA A 707 18.19 -27.20 -0.24
CA ALA A 707 18.55 -25.96 -0.92
C ALA A 707 17.95 -24.71 -0.27
N LEU A 708 16.69 -24.76 0.20
CA LEU A 708 16.08 -23.65 0.94
C LEU A 708 16.81 -23.44 2.28
N THR A 709 17.08 -24.50 3.02
CA THR A 709 17.83 -24.44 4.29
C THR A 709 19.23 -23.85 4.08
N ALA A 710 19.93 -24.26 3.02
CA ALA A 710 21.22 -23.67 2.64
C ALA A 710 21.08 -22.19 2.28
N CYS A 711 20.08 -21.82 1.47
CA CYS A 711 19.80 -20.43 1.09
C CYS A 711 19.53 -19.55 2.31
N LEU A 712 18.83 -20.06 3.33
CA LEU A 712 18.61 -19.34 4.59
C LEU A 712 19.91 -19.17 5.39
N ALA A 713 20.72 -20.23 5.49
CA ALA A 713 22.01 -20.16 6.17
C ALA A 713 22.97 -19.18 5.48
N GLU A 714 23.08 -19.23 4.15
CA GLU A 714 23.87 -18.31 3.33
C GLU A 714 23.43 -16.85 3.47
N ALA A 715 22.13 -16.62 3.64
CA ALA A 715 21.58 -15.28 3.89
C ALA A 715 21.79 -14.80 5.34
N GLY A 716 22.36 -15.63 6.23
CA GLY A 716 22.45 -15.35 7.66
C GLY A 716 21.12 -15.45 8.41
N ALA A 717 20.06 -15.89 7.72
CA ALA A 717 18.73 -16.04 8.28
C ALA A 717 18.62 -17.24 9.23
N LEU A 718 19.51 -18.23 9.13
CA LEU A 718 19.48 -19.46 9.94
C LEU A 718 20.84 -19.69 10.61
N ARG A 719 20.87 -19.76 11.94
CA ARG A 719 22.07 -20.07 12.75
C ARG A 719 21.70 -20.98 13.91
N GLU A 720 22.39 -22.12 14.04
CA GLU A 720 22.16 -23.08 15.15
C GLU A 720 20.68 -23.50 15.34
N GLY A 721 19.93 -23.56 14.24
CA GLY A 721 18.51 -23.89 14.24
C GLY A 721 17.58 -22.73 14.64
N GLU A 722 18.11 -21.55 14.97
CA GLU A 722 17.36 -20.31 15.13
C GLU A 722 17.18 -19.60 13.80
N VAL A 723 16.02 -18.98 13.59
CA VAL A 723 15.71 -18.25 12.36
C VAL A 723 15.42 -16.77 12.64
N GLU A 724 16.00 -15.89 11.84
CA GLU A 724 15.69 -14.46 11.81
C GLU A 724 14.62 -14.20 10.73
N PRO A 725 13.40 -13.76 11.10
CA PRO A 725 12.27 -13.67 10.17
C PRO A 725 12.46 -12.75 8.97
N VAL A 726 13.11 -11.58 9.13
CA VAL A 726 13.25 -10.61 8.04
C VAL A 726 14.19 -11.17 6.96
N LEU A 727 15.35 -11.66 7.35
CA LEU A 727 16.30 -12.30 6.45
C LEU A 727 15.72 -13.57 5.82
N ALA A 728 14.92 -14.34 6.58
CA ALA A 728 14.25 -15.51 6.03
C ALA A 728 13.24 -15.14 4.94
N GLN A 729 12.47 -14.08 5.13
CA GLN A 729 11.55 -13.54 4.12
C GLN A 729 12.29 -13.14 2.84
N LEU A 730 13.39 -12.40 2.98
CA LEU A 730 14.22 -11.94 1.85
C LEU A 730 14.86 -13.12 1.09
N ALA A 731 15.34 -14.13 1.82
CA ALA A 731 15.93 -15.32 1.26
C ALA A 731 14.90 -16.20 0.53
N ALA A 732 13.68 -16.32 1.07
CA ALA A 732 12.59 -17.07 0.44
C ALA A 732 12.17 -16.46 -0.90
N ASP A 733 12.00 -15.14 -0.96
CA ASP A 733 11.71 -14.41 -2.18
C ASP A 733 12.78 -14.63 -3.26
N ARG A 734 14.06 -14.54 -2.87
CA ARG A 734 15.18 -14.83 -3.76
C ARG A 734 15.12 -16.28 -4.26
N PHE A 735 14.89 -17.22 -3.34
CA PHE A 735 14.88 -18.66 -3.64
C PHE A 735 13.82 -19.04 -4.66
N VAL A 736 12.58 -18.55 -4.53
CA VAL A 736 11.51 -18.85 -5.48
C VAL A 736 11.73 -18.17 -6.84
N ARG A 737 12.28 -16.94 -6.84
CA ARG A 737 12.59 -16.20 -8.07
C ARG A 737 13.70 -16.88 -8.87
N GLU A 738 14.77 -17.31 -8.20
CA GLU A 738 15.87 -18.07 -8.82
C GLU A 738 15.40 -19.45 -9.32
N ALA A 739 14.37 -20.02 -8.70
CA ALA A 739 13.76 -21.25 -9.19
C ALA A 739 12.81 -21.05 -10.39
N GLY A 740 12.48 -19.81 -10.78
CA GLY A 740 11.55 -19.51 -11.88
C GLY A 740 10.06 -19.66 -11.51
N VAL A 741 9.72 -19.63 -10.23
CA VAL A 741 8.33 -19.74 -9.75
C VAL A 741 7.62 -18.39 -9.91
N THR A 742 6.41 -18.39 -10.49
CA THR A 742 5.53 -17.22 -10.47
C THR A 742 4.80 -17.15 -9.13
N VAL A 743 4.78 -16.00 -8.46
CA VAL A 743 4.14 -15.84 -7.15
C VAL A 743 3.00 -14.83 -7.26
N LEU A 744 1.84 -15.18 -6.69
CA LEU A 744 0.68 -14.32 -6.53
C LEU A 744 0.37 -14.18 -5.03
N PHE A 745 0.62 -12.99 -4.49
CA PHE A 745 0.35 -12.64 -3.10
C PHE A 745 -1.08 -12.11 -2.93
N GLU A 746 -1.55 -12.04 -1.67
CA GLU A 746 -2.85 -11.49 -1.28
C GLU A 746 -4.05 -12.09 -2.03
N ALA A 747 -3.92 -13.35 -2.45
CA ALA A 747 -4.94 -14.06 -3.23
C ALA A 747 -5.39 -15.35 -2.53
N ARG A 748 -6.69 -15.63 -2.60
CA ARG A 748 -7.30 -16.83 -2.02
C ARG A 748 -8.08 -17.61 -3.08
N CYS A 749 -8.00 -18.94 -3.04
CA CYS A 749 -8.85 -19.77 -3.89
C CYS A 749 -10.28 -19.77 -3.35
N LEU A 750 -11.24 -19.38 -4.20
CA LEU A 750 -12.67 -19.36 -3.89
C LEU A 750 -13.34 -20.67 -4.31
N GLU A 751 -13.02 -21.15 -5.51
CA GLU A 751 -13.52 -22.38 -6.09
C GLU A 751 -12.45 -23.03 -6.99
N ALA A 752 -12.47 -24.35 -7.05
CA ALA A 752 -11.71 -25.12 -8.04
C ALA A 752 -12.69 -26.02 -8.80
N SER A 753 -12.79 -25.89 -10.12
CA SER A 753 -13.61 -26.76 -10.94
C SER A 753 -12.75 -27.81 -11.67
N MET A 754 -13.21 -29.05 -11.55
CA MET A 754 -12.58 -30.24 -12.08
C MET A 754 -13.18 -30.52 -13.46
N GLU A 755 -12.77 -29.76 -14.49
CA GLU A 755 -12.84 -30.09 -15.92
C GLU A 755 -13.03 -28.82 -16.77
N VAL A 756 -11.93 -28.38 -17.38
CA VAL A 756 -11.96 -27.49 -18.55
C VAL A 756 -11.71 -28.34 -19.79
N GLN A 757 -12.33 -28.00 -20.94
CA GLN A 757 -11.99 -28.63 -22.22
C GLN A 757 -10.46 -28.57 -22.44
N GLY A 758 -9.80 -29.74 -22.44
CA GLY A 758 -8.33 -29.85 -22.53
C GLY A 758 -7.62 -30.47 -21.32
N GLY A 759 -8.32 -30.86 -20.26
CA GLY A 759 -7.77 -31.72 -19.18
C GLY A 759 -7.07 -30.98 -18.02
N GLY A 760 -7.22 -29.65 -17.93
CA GLY A 760 -6.79 -28.84 -16.78
C GLY A 760 -7.90 -28.59 -15.75
N GLN A 761 -7.51 -28.09 -14.59
CA GLN A 761 -8.39 -27.58 -13.52
C GLN A 761 -8.48 -26.06 -13.61
N MET A 762 -9.69 -25.52 -13.47
CA MET A 762 -9.89 -24.08 -13.32
C MET A 762 -9.86 -23.71 -11.84
N LEU A 763 -9.07 -22.70 -11.51
CA LEU A 763 -9.07 -22.06 -10.20
C LEU A 763 -9.69 -20.67 -10.32
N GLN A 764 -10.76 -20.44 -9.56
CA GLN A 764 -11.26 -19.09 -9.33
C GLN A 764 -10.59 -18.54 -8.08
N LEU A 765 -9.67 -17.60 -8.27
CA LEU A 765 -8.99 -16.88 -7.20
C LEU A 765 -9.69 -15.53 -6.95
N VAL A 766 -9.64 -15.08 -5.71
CA VAL A 766 -10.06 -13.73 -5.31
C VAL A 766 -8.87 -12.97 -4.78
N HIS A 767 -8.75 -11.73 -5.21
CA HIS A 767 -7.83 -10.72 -4.71
C HIS A 767 -8.67 -9.51 -4.30
N LYS A 768 -8.17 -8.63 -3.44
CA LYS A 768 -8.90 -7.40 -3.04
C LYS A 768 -9.26 -6.48 -4.22
N ASN A 769 -8.67 -6.72 -5.39
CA ASN A 769 -8.86 -5.94 -6.62
C ASN A 769 -9.75 -6.64 -7.66
N GLY A 770 -10.27 -7.84 -7.37
CA GLY A 770 -11.16 -8.56 -8.29
C GLY A 770 -10.96 -10.08 -8.26
N ARG A 771 -11.61 -10.74 -9.21
CA ARG A 771 -11.52 -12.20 -9.41
C ARG A 771 -10.56 -12.50 -10.54
N LEU A 772 -9.86 -13.63 -10.42
CA LEU A 772 -8.97 -14.16 -11.44
C LEU A 772 -9.37 -15.60 -11.72
N ASN A 773 -9.46 -15.97 -12.98
CA ASN A 773 -9.61 -17.34 -13.41
C ASN A 773 -8.26 -17.84 -13.94
N ILE A 774 -7.75 -18.94 -13.39
CA ILE A 774 -6.46 -19.52 -13.75
C ILE A 774 -6.64 -20.98 -14.12
N CYS A 775 -6.09 -21.40 -15.27
CA CYS A 775 -6.03 -22.81 -15.64
C CYS A 775 -4.71 -23.45 -15.21
N ALA A 776 -4.77 -24.54 -14.45
CA ALA A 776 -3.61 -25.35 -14.09
C ALA A 776 -3.81 -26.83 -14.41
N SER A 777 -2.78 -27.54 -14.92
CA SER A 777 -2.93 -29.00 -15.16
C SER A 777 -3.10 -29.79 -13.87
N ARG A 778 -2.48 -29.33 -12.77
CA ARG A 778 -2.54 -29.93 -11.43
C ARG A 778 -2.59 -28.85 -10.36
N VAL A 779 -3.22 -29.16 -9.23
CA VAL A 779 -3.25 -28.28 -8.07
C VAL A 779 -2.73 -29.02 -6.84
N VAL A 780 -1.85 -28.37 -6.10
CA VAL A 780 -1.29 -28.87 -4.84
C VAL A 780 -1.73 -27.95 -3.72
N ASP A 781 -2.47 -28.48 -2.75
CA ASP A 781 -2.91 -27.72 -1.59
C ASP A 781 -1.86 -27.86 -0.47
N CYS A 782 -1.16 -26.75 -0.23
CA CYS A 782 -0.20 -26.52 0.84
C CYS A 782 -0.71 -25.46 1.83
N THR A 783 -2.00 -25.07 1.76
CA THR A 783 -2.56 -24.08 2.68
C THR A 783 -2.66 -24.67 4.09
N PRO A 784 -2.40 -23.87 5.14
CA PRO A 784 -2.52 -24.31 6.52
C PRO A 784 -3.90 -24.94 6.84
N GLU A 785 -4.95 -24.41 6.21
CA GLU A 785 -6.34 -24.81 6.42
C GLU A 785 -6.84 -25.85 5.41
N ALA A 786 -5.97 -26.34 4.52
CA ALA A 786 -6.35 -27.23 3.42
C ALA A 786 -7.61 -26.70 2.68
N SER A 787 -7.55 -25.40 2.37
CA SER A 787 -8.65 -24.56 1.91
C SER A 787 -9.30 -25.10 0.64
N VAL A 788 -8.54 -25.74 -0.26
CA VAL A 788 -9.09 -26.31 -1.50
C VAL A 788 -9.51 -27.76 -1.32
N LEU A 789 -8.75 -28.55 -0.54
CA LEU A 789 -9.16 -29.91 -0.18
C LEU A 789 -10.51 -29.92 0.54
N SER A 790 -10.77 -28.93 1.39
CA SER A 790 -12.06 -28.79 2.08
C SER A 790 -13.25 -28.48 1.15
N LEU A 791 -12.98 -28.05 -0.08
CA LEU A 791 -14.00 -27.79 -1.12
C LEU A 791 -14.22 -29.02 -2.01
N ALA A 792 -13.36 -30.04 -1.93
CA ALA A 792 -13.46 -31.23 -2.78
C ALA A 792 -14.64 -32.14 -2.36
N PRO A 793 -15.38 -32.72 -3.31
CA PRO A 793 -16.47 -33.65 -3.01
C PRO A 793 -16.00 -34.83 -2.13
N GLY A 794 -16.71 -35.11 -1.05
CA GLY A 794 -16.44 -36.25 -0.15
C GLY A 794 -15.41 -36.00 0.96
N MET A 795 -14.89 -34.77 1.08
CA MET A 795 -14.06 -34.33 2.22
C MET A 795 -14.94 -33.66 3.29
N GLU A 796 -14.83 -34.09 4.55
CA GLU A 796 -15.55 -33.48 5.68
C GLU A 796 -14.58 -32.79 6.64
N ARG A 797 -14.85 -31.51 6.96
CA ARG A 797 -14.21 -30.80 8.08
C ARG A 797 -14.90 -31.18 9.39
N ARG A 798 -14.15 -31.72 10.35
CA ARG A 798 -14.60 -31.91 11.75
C ARG A 798 -13.90 -30.94 12.66
N ALA A 799 -14.63 -30.22 13.50
CA ALA A 799 -14.05 -29.33 14.51
C ALA A 799 -13.11 -30.12 15.44
N ALA A 800 -11.93 -29.57 15.69
CA ALA A 800 -10.98 -30.04 16.68
C ALA A 800 -11.42 -29.58 18.09
N ALA A 801 -10.94 -30.28 19.12
CA ALA A 801 -11.19 -29.91 20.52
C ALA A 801 -10.64 -28.51 20.85
N PRO A 802 -11.13 -27.86 21.92
CA PRO A 802 -10.62 -26.57 22.38
C PRO A 802 -9.09 -26.54 22.45
N GLY A 803 -8.49 -25.51 21.85
CA GLY A 803 -7.05 -25.37 21.70
C GLY A 803 -6.41 -24.31 22.59
N GLU A 804 -5.10 -24.27 22.55
CA GLU A 804 -4.26 -23.21 23.10
C GLU A 804 -3.87 -22.27 21.95
N GLY A 805 -4.12 -20.96 22.10
CA GLY A 805 -3.63 -19.95 21.17
C GLY A 805 -2.21 -19.53 21.57
N ARG A 806 -1.32 -19.30 20.60
CA ARG A 806 0.04 -18.81 20.83
C ARG A 806 0.40 -17.64 19.93
N LEU A 807 1.01 -16.60 20.48
CA LEU A 807 1.59 -15.48 19.74
C LEU A 807 3.04 -15.27 20.14
N VAL A 808 3.87 -14.98 19.15
CA VAL A 808 5.27 -14.59 19.35
C VAL A 808 5.42 -13.11 19.01
N SER A 809 6.05 -12.37 19.91
CA SER A 809 6.28 -10.94 19.77
C SER A 809 7.76 -10.63 19.88
N THR A 810 8.22 -9.57 19.23
CA THR A 810 9.60 -9.09 19.30
C THR A 810 9.71 -8.03 20.38
N LEU A 811 10.61 -8.27 21.34
CA LEU A 811 11.09 -7.32 22.32
C LEU A 811 12.41 -6.73 21.87
N VAL A 812 12.59 -5.45 22.15
CA VAL A 812 13.83 -4.71 21.93
C VAL A 812 14.38 -4.35 23.28
N CYS A 813 15.67 -4.59 23.50
CA CYS A 813 16.28 -4.49 24.81
C CYS A 813 17.59 -3.71 24.72
N ALA A 814 17.90 -2.85 25.70
CA ALA A 814 19.20 -2.16 25.69
C ALA A 814 20.36 -3.10 26.05
N GLU A 815 20.04 -4.16 26.81
CA GLU A 815 20.95 -5.20 27.28
C GLU A 815 20.36 -6.58 26.95
N PRO A 816 21.19 -7.63 26.81
CA PRO A 816 20.72 -9.00 26.62
C PRO A 816 19.76 -9.44 27.73
N VAL A 817 18.71 -10.18 27.38
CA VAL A 817 17.71 -10.69 28.33
C VAL A 817 17.87 -12.20 28.48
N SER A 818 17.95 -12.67 29.73
CA SER A 818 17.99 -14.10 30.04
C SER A 818 16.64 -14.78 29.74
N GLU A 819 16.67 -16.10 29.54
CA GLU A 819 15.43 -16.87 29.38
C GLU A 819 14.57 -16.76 30.66
N LEU A 820 13.28 -16.47 30.48
CA LEU A 820 12.29 -16.37 31.56
C LEU A 820 11.07 -17.21 31.20
N ARG A 821 10.49 -17.89 32.18
CA ARG A 821 9.17 -18.55 32.06
C ARG A 821 8.28 -18.16 33.23
N ALA A 822 7.04 -17.82 32.95
CA ALA A 822 6.06 -17.43 33.95
C ALA A 822 4.65 -17.90 33.55
N GLU A 823 3.79 -18.11 34.54
CA GLU A 823 2.36 -18.37 34.35
C GLU A 823 1.60 -17.27 35.10
N LEU A 824 0.91 -16.42 34.34
CA LEU A 824 0.29 -15.19 34.83
C LEU A 824 -1.23 -15.39 34.93
N GLY A 825 -1.84 -14.94 36.02
CA GLY A 825 -3.29 -14.93 36.17
C GLY A 825 -3.95 -13.80 35.37
N ALA A 826 -4.92 -14.12 34.50
CA ALA A 826 -5.62 -13.16 33.65
C ALA A 826 -7.15 -13.35 33.73
N GLY A 827 -7.82 -12.62 34.62
CA GLY A 827 -9.28 -12.70 34.77
C GLY A 827 -9.76 -14.13 35.10
N GLN A 828 -10.62 -14.72 34.26
CA GLN A 828 -11.11 -16.10 34.39
C GLN A 828 -10.15 -17.18 33.83
N GLY A 829 -8.92 -16.84 33.43
CA GLY A 829 -7.96 -17.79 32.82
C GLY A 829 -6.49 -17.55 33.21
N LYS A 830 -5.61 -18.40 32.67
CA LYS A 830 -4.14 -18.30 32.85
C LYS A 830 -3.46 -18.03 31.51
N VAL A 831 -2.42 -17.19 31.51
CA VAL A 831 -1.57 -16.88 30.34
C VAL A 831 -0.16 -17.37 30.64
N ALA A 832 0.32 -18.34 29.84
CA ALA A 832 1.69 -18.81 29.94
C ALA A 832 2.60 -17.90 29.09
N VAL A 833 3.77 -17.56 29.64
CA VAL A 833 4.72 -16.66 29.01
C VAL A 833 6.13 -17.24 29.02
N ARG A 834 6.85 -17.07 27.91
CA ARG A 834 8.28 -17.34 27.80
C ARG A 834 9.00 -16.21 27.09
N ILE A 835 10.09 -15.71 27.68
CA ILE A 835 11.02 -14.78 27.03
C ILE A 835 12.28 -15.54 26.65
N ARG A 836 12.79 -15.34 25.44
CA ARG A 836 14.03 -15.97 24.94
C ARG A 836 14.88 -14.97 24.15
N PRO A 837 16.22 -15.06 24.20
CA PRO A 837 17.09 -14.29 23.31
C PRO A 837 16.78 -14.56 21.83
N SER A 838 16.96 -13.55 20.98
CA SER A 838 16.94 -13.70 19.52
C SER A 838 18.38 -13.87 18.97
N LEU A 839 18.51 -13.88 17.64
CA LEU A 839 19.81 -13.88 16.95
C LEU A 839 20.54 -12.52 16.99
N HIS A 840 19.89 -11.46 17.47
CA HIS A 840 20.46 -10.14 17.69
C HIS A 840 20.56 -9.87 19.19
N GLU A 841 21.72 -9.39 19.64
CA GLU A 841 22.07 -9.21 21.06
C GLU A 841 21.08 -8.32 21.84
N LYS A 842 20.43 -7.38 21.13
CA LYS A 842 19.49 -6.39 21.68
C LYS A 842 18.04 -6.69 21.35
N GLU A 843 17.74 -7.93 20.99
CA GLU A 843 16.39 -8.38 20.65
C GLU A 843 16.09 -9.72 21.32
N ALA A 844 14.86 -9.87 21.80
CA ALA A 844 14.35 -11.09 22.41
C ALA A 844 12.94 -11.39 21.89
N TYR A 845 12.51 -12.65 21.97
CA TYR A 845 11.15 -13.04 21.66
C TYR A 845 10.33 -13.24 22.93
N LEU A 846 9.13 -12.68 22.95
CA LEU A 846 8.09 -12.89 23.95
C LEU A 846 7.04 -13.84 23.37
N GLU A 847 6.98 -15.06 23.87
CA GLU A 847 5.99 -16.06 23.51
C GLU A 847 4.87 -16.04 24.56
N THR A 848 3.64 -15.87 24.10
CA THR A 848 2.44 -15.79 24.93
C THR A 848 1.45 -16.85 24.51
N ALA A 849 0.92 -17.61 25.46
CA ALA A 849 -0.05 -18.66 25.21
C ALA A 849 -1.25 -18.55 26.14
N TRP A 850 -2.46 -18.80 25.61
CA TRP A 850 -3.72 -18.66 26.34
C TRP A 850 -4.72 -19.74 25.95
N HIS A 851 -5.63 -20.07 26.86
CA HIS A 851 -6.70 -21.02 26.59
C HIS A 851 -7.80 -20.39 25.73
N ARG A 852 -8.20 -21.07 24.64
CA ARG A 852 -9.35 -20.68 23.82
C ARG A 852 -10.63 -21.43 24.25
N PRO A 853 -11.77 -20.74 24.39
CA PRO A 853 -13.07 -21.40 24.58
C PRO A 853 -13.51 -22.14 23.31
N ALA A 854 -14.30 -23.21 23.48
CA ALA A 854 -14.86 -23.99 22.38
C ALA A 854 -15.74 -23.11 21.46
N GLY A 855 -15.45 -23.08 20.15
CA GLY A 855 -16.18 -22.24 19.19
C GLY A 855 -15.91 -20.74 19.32
N GLY A 856 -14.90 -20.32 20.09
CA GLY A 856 -14.53 -18.93 20.31
C GLY A 856 -13.77 -18.30 19.14
N LYS A 857 -14.19 -17.08 18.75
CA LYS A 857 -13.67 -16.26 17.64
C LYS A 857 -12.40 -15.46 17.98
N ASP A 858 -11.76 -15.76 19.12
CA ASP A 858 -10.77 -14.88 19.77
C ASP A 858 -9.35 -14.90 19.15
N GLY A 859 -9.20 -15.35 17.91
CA GLY A 859 -7.88 -15.66 17.32
C GLY A 859 -6.86 -14.50 17.42
N ALA A 860 -7.17 -13.36 16.79
CA ALA A 860 -6.30 -12.19 16.80
C ALA A 860 -6.60 -11.20 17.96
N ALA A 861 -7.89 -10.90 18.21
CA ALA A 861 -8.29 -9.96 19.25
C ALA A 861 -7.96 -10.47 20.67
N GLY A 862 -8.28 -11.75 20.95
CA GLY A 862 -7.89 -12.39 22.21
C GLY A 862 -6.38 -12.52 22.36
N GLY A 863 -5.66 -12.78 21.26
CA GLY A 863 -4.21 -12.78 21.25
C GLY A 863 -3.58 -11.42 21.56
N LEU A 864 -4.10 -10.33 20.99
CA LEU A 864 -3.68 -8.96 21.33
C LEU A 864 -3.90 -8.64 22.80
N ALA A 865 -5.07 -9.02 23.33
CA ALA A 865 -5.39 -8.82 24.74
C ALA A 865 -4.44 -9.62 25.65
N ALA A 866 -4.16 -10.88 25.30
CA ALA A 866 -3.23 -11.74 26.04
C ALA A 866 -1.81 -11.17 26.06
N VAL A 867 -1.29 -10.69 24.93
CA VAL A 867 0.03 -10.03 24.86
C VAL A 867 0.08 -8.77 25.71
N ALA A 868 -0.94 -7.91 25.60
CA ALA A 868 -0.99 -6.65 26.35
C ALA A 868 -1.03 -6.89 27.87
N GLU A 869 -1.81 -7.88 28.32
CA GLU A 869 -1.88 -8.27 29.73
C GLU A 869 -0.55 -8.89 30.21
N ALA A 870 0.05 -9.78 29.41
CA ALA A 870 1.35 -10.37 29.73
C ALA A 870 2.42 -9.29 29.93
N VAL A 871 2.56 -8.35 28.99
CA VAL A 871 3.54 -7.25 29.10
C VAL A 871 3.29 -6.39 30.34
N LYS A 872 2.03 -6.04 30.61
CA LYS A 872 1.66 -5.27 31.80
C LYS A 872 2.11 -5.97 33.08
N ARG A 873 1.78 -7.25 33.24
CA ARG A 873 2.11 -8.05 34.43
C ARG A 873 3.61 -8.24 34.63
N LEU A 874 4.34 -8.58 33.57
CA LEU A 874 5.80 -8.72 33.63
C LEU A 874 6.48 -7.42 34.06
N ARG A 875 5.92 -6.25 33.71
CA ARG A 875 6.41 -4.96 34.19
C ARG A 875 6.04 -4.70 35.65
N GLU A 876 4.81 -4.98 36.05
CA GLU A 876 4.35 -4.83 37.45
C GLU A 876 5.18 -5.70 38.42
N GLU A 877 5.55 -6.91 37.99
CA GLU A 877 6.37 -7.85 38.75
C GLU A 877 7.88 -7.57 38.65
N GLY A 878 8.30 -6.60 37.83
CA GLY A 878 9.71 -6.27 37.62
C GLY A 878 10.51 -7.33 36.84
N ALA A 879 9.83 -8.28 36.20
CA ALA A 879 10.43 -9.38 35.42
C ALA A 879 10.89 -8.94 34.01
N LEU A 880 10.31 -7.86 33.47
CA LEU A 880 10.79 -7.23 32.24
C LEU A 880 11.77 -6.08 32.57
N PRO A 881 12.95 -6.00 31.93
CA PRO A 881 13.82 -4.84 32.09
C PRO A 881 13.09 -3.53 31.76
N ALA A 882 13.37 -2.47 32.52
CA ALA A 882 12.68 -1.18 32.36
C ALA A 882 12.78 -0.63 30.92
N GLN A 883 13.95 -0.79 30.31
CA GLN A 883 14.27 -0.41 28.93
C GLN A 883 13.77 -1.37 27.84
N ALA A 884 13.22 -2.54 28.18
CA ALA A 884 12.70 -3.45 27.17
C ALA A 884 11.41 -2.88 26.55
N ALA A 885 11.19 -3.08 25.25
CA ALA A 885 10.07 -2.50 24.51
C ALA A 885 9.46 -3.52 23.54
N LEU A 886 8.13 -3.60 23.47
CA LEU A 886 7.44 -4.49 22.53
C LEU A 886 7.38 -3.86 21.12
N ALA A 887 8.26 -4.24 20.21
CA ALA A 887 8.36 -3.59 18.90
C ALA A 887 7.46 -4.19 17.81
N TYR A 888 7.11 -5.47 17.94
CA TYR A 888 6.30 -6.20 16.96
C TYR A 888 5.51 -7.31 17.63
N ILE A 889 4.29 -7.56 17.17
CA ILE A 889 3.51 -8.73 17.56
C ILE A 889 3.18 -9.49 16.28
N ALA A 890 3.38 -10.82 16.26
CA ALA A 890 3.03 -11.67 15.13
C ALA A 890 1.65 -11.34 14.55
N ASP A 891 1.56 -11.46 13.24
CA ASP A 891 0.36 -11.07 12.48
C ASP A 891 -0.72 -12.15 12.53
N ILE A 892 -0.29 -13.38 12.76
CA ILE A 892 -1.14 -14.54 12.96
C ILE A 892 -0.61 -15.27 14.19
N SER A 893 -1.52 -15.74 15.03
CA SER A 893 -1.16 -16.68 16.08
C SER A 893 -0.71 -18.00 15.45
N TRP A 894 0.31 -18.62 16.04
CA TRP A 894 0.65 -19.99 15.69
C TRP A 894 -0.42 -20.90 16.31
N GLN A 895 -1.28 -21.47 15.46
CA GLN A 895 -2.37 -22.36 15.84
C GLN A 895 -2.22 -23.67 15.07
N LEU A 896 -2.59 -24.79 15.68
CA LEU A 896 -3.02 -25.93 14.88
C LEU A 896 -4.39 -25.60 14.24
N PRO A 897 -4.72 -26.18 13.08
CA PRO A 897 -6.07 -26.09 12.56
C PRO A 897 -7.09 -26.53 13.62
N ASP A 898 -8.11 -25.71 13.84
CA ASP A 898 -9.25 -26.06 14.70
C ASP A 898 -10.16 -27.12 14.04
N PHE A 899 -9.66 -27.88 13.06
CA PHE A 899 -10.39 -28.94 12.37
C PHE A 899 -9.48 -30.02 11.78
N ILE A 900 -10.06 -31.20 11.58
CA ILE A 900 -9.46 -32.33 10.85
C ILE A 900 -10.26 -32.52 9.56
N ILE A 901 -9.58 -32.80 8.44
CA ILE A 901 -10.24 -33.24 7.21
C ILE A 901 -10.23 -34.76 7.16
N ASP A 902 -11.42 -35.36 7.22
CA ASP A 902 -11.61 -36.80 7.05
C ASP A 902 -12.04 -37.10 5.60
N ALA A 903 -11.38 -38.07 4.97
CA ALA A 903 -11.88 -38.66 3.72
C ALA A 903 -12.97 -39.69 4.08
N ASN A 904 -14.13 -39.62 3.45
CA ASN A 904 -15.16 -40.65 3.65
C ASN A 904 -14.59 -42.03 3.27
N ALA A 905 -14.54 -42.92 4.25
CA ALA A 905 -13.89 -44.22 4.15
C ALA A 905 -14.69 -45.20 3.29
N SER A 906 -14.47 -45.16 1.98
CA SER A 906 -14.85 -46.25 1.07
C SER A 906 -13.73 -46.72 0.14
N THR A 907 -12.48 -46.27 0.35
CA THR A 907 -11.32 -46.77 -0.39
C THR A 907 -10.08 -46.85 0.51
N PRO A 908 -9.39 -48.01 0.58
CA PRO A 908 -8.24 -48.18 1.46
C PRO A 908 -7.00 -47.49 0.85
N ALA A 909 -6.48 -46.47 1.54
CA ALA A 909 -5.15 -45.93 1.24
C ALA A 909 -4.09 -46.91 1.75
N ALA A 910 -3.22 -47.40 0.85
CA ALA A 910 -2.09 -48.26 1.21
C ALA A 910 -1.17 -47.56 2.21
N ALA A 911 -0.75 -48.31 3.24
CA ALA A 911 0.09 -47.82 4.32
C ALA A 911 1.44 -47.27 3.80
N GLY A 912 1.75 -46.01 4.08
CA GLY A 912 3.12 -45.49 3.98
C GLY A 912 3.30 -44.05 3.51
N SER A 913 2.33 -43.45 2.81
CA SER A 913 2.42 -42.04 2.36
C SER A 913 1.04 -41.39 2.35
N ARG A 914 0.66 -40.73 3.45
CA ARG A 914 -0.64 -40.02 3.55
C ARG A 914 -0.56 -38.64 2.87
N ILE A 915 -0.47 -38.64 1.54
CA ILE A 915 -0.93 -37.54 0.68
C ILE A 915 -2.43 -37.79 0.51
N ALA A 916 -3.29 -36.88 0.95
CA ALA A 916 -4.70 -36.94 0.60
C ALA A 916 -4.79 -36.61 -0.90
N ALA A 917 -4.95 -37.63 -1.74
CA ALA A 917 -5.19 -37.46 -3.18
C ALA A 917 -6.67 -37.74 -3.45
N VAL A 918 -7.31 -36.86 -4.23
CA VAL A 918 -8.61 -37.20 -4.83
C VAL A 918 -8.39 -38.39 -5.78
N PRO A 919 -9.33 -39.35 -5.93
CA PRO A 919 -9.09 -40.62 -6.64
C PRO A 919 -8.56 -40.54 -8.08
N ASP A 920 -8.61 -39.37 -8.72
CA ASP A 920 -8.10 -39.13 -10.07
C ASP A 920 -6.68 -38.53 -10.14
N GLY A 921 -6.03 -38.30 -8.98
CA GLY A 921 -4.66 -37.82 -8.88
C GLY A 921 -4.44 -36.35 -9.29
N ARG A 922 -5.52 -35.57 -9.48
CA ARG A 922 -5.42 -34.18 -9.96
C ARG A 922 -5.30 -33.13 -8.85
N LEU A 923 -5.73 -33.47 -7.62
CA LEU A 923 -5.54 -32.68 -6.40
C LEU A 923 -4.70 -33.49 -5.40
N LEU A 924 -3.57 -32.93 -4.98
CA LEU A 924 -2.64 -33.55 -4.04
C LEU A 924 -2.52 -32.70 -2.77
N GLY A 925 -2.86 -33.27 -1.62
CA GLY A 925 -2.58 -32.66 -0.32
C GLY A 925 -1.14 -32.91 0.11
N ALA A 926 -0.34 -31.86 0.27
CA ALA A 926 0.99 -31.96 0.87
C ALA A 926 0.83 -32.20 2.39
N GLY A 927 0.51 -33.45 2.75
CA GLY A 927 -0.04 -33.84 4.05
C GLY A 927 0.61 -33.19 5.28
N LEU A 928 -0.23 -32.58 6.11
CA LEU A 928 -0.11 -32.46 7.58
C LEU A 928 1.32 -32.28 8.11
N TRP A 929 2.04 -31.27 7.61
CA TRP A 929 3.30 -30.82 8.21
C TRP A 929 3.09 -30.38 9.67
N GLN A 930 1.97 -29.71 9.94
CA GLN A 930 1.64 -29.07 11.22
C GLN A 930 1.48 -30.04 12.38
N ALA A 931 0.81 -31.18 12.17
CA ALA A 931 0.62 -32.20 13.21
C ALA A 931 1.96 -32.85 13.62
N ARG A 932 2.86 -33.08 12.66
CA ARG A 932 4.16 -33.71 12.88
C ARG A 932 5.21 -32.78 13.50
N VAL A 933 5.15 -31.48 13.20
CA VAL A 933 6.00 -30.48 13.86
C VAL A 933 5.58 -30.30 15.31
N ARG A 934 4.28 -30.25 15.61
CA ARG A 934 3.80 -30.21 17.01
C ARG A 934 4.22 -31.44 17.80
N GLU A 935 3.99 -32.64 17.26
CA GLU A 935 4.39 -33.90 17.91
C GLU A 935 5.90 -33.93 18.20
N ARG A 936 6.72 -33.37 17.30
CA ARG A 936 8.18 -33.30 17.48
C ARG A 936 8.64 -32.16 18.38
N LEU A 937 7.96 -31.02 18.39
CA LEU A 937 8.21 -29.92 19.34
C LEU A 937 7.83 -30.35 20.75
N GLU A 938 6.70 -31.04 20.93
CA GLU A 938 6.29 -31.63 22.21
C GLU A 938 7.26 -32.72 22.66
N GLN A 939 7.76 -33.56 21.73
CA GLN A 939 8.81 -34.54 22.03
C GLN A 939 10.16 -33.89 22.36
N ALA A 940 10.51 -32.77 21.70
CA ALA A 940 11.75 -32.04 21.97
C ALA A 940 11.68 -31.28 23.30
N GLU A 941 10.55 -30.65 23.61
CA GLU A 941 10.29 -30.02 24.91
C GLU A 941 10.25 -31.05 26.03
N LYS A 942 9.66 -32.24 25.79
CA LYS A 942 9.70 -33.35 26.72
C LYS A 942 11.13 -33.86 26.92
N ARG A 943 11.90 -34.06 25.85
CA ARG A 943 13.33 -34.41 25.95
C ARG A 943 14.12 -33.39 26.74
N GLN A 944 13.89 -32.10 26.49
CA GLN A 944 14.56 -31.03 27.20
C GLN A 944 14.18 -31.00 28.68
N ARG A 945 12.91 -31.27 29.04
CA ARG A 945 12.48 -31.46 30.44
C ARG A 945 13.14 -32.69 31.07
N ASP A 946 13.19 -33.80 30.36
CA ASP A 946 13.80 -35.05 30.82
C ASP A 946 15.33 -34.89 30.99
N GLU A 947 15.99 -34.14 30.11
CA GLU A 947 17.42 -33.80 30.17
C GLU A 947 17.74 -32.80 31.31
N LEU A 948 16.88 -31.80 31.55
CA LEU A 948 17.00 -30.89 32.71
C LEU A 948 16.77 -31.62 34.03
N ALA A 949 15.76 -32.48 34.11
CA ALA A 949 15.52 -33.31 35.29
C ALA A 949 16.67 -34.30 35.54
N ALA A 950 17.27 -34.85 34.47
CA ALA A 950 18.46 -35.70 34.57
C ALA A 950 19.70 -34.90 35.03
N ALA A 951 19.88 -33.66 34.56
CA ALA A 951 20.95 -32.77 34.99
C ALA A 951 20.79 -32.32 36.45
N GLU A 952 19.57 -32.03 36.91
CA GLU A 952 19.27 -31.71 38.32
C GLU A 952 19.51 -32.92 39.25
N LEU A 953 19.19 -34.14 38.80
CA LEU A 953 19.51 -35.38 39.52
C LEU A 953 21.02 -35.66 39.59
N LEU A 954 21.77 -35.35 38.54
CA LEU A 954 23.24 -35.43 38.52
C LEU A 954 23.87 -34.40 39.47
N LEU A 955 23.37 -33.16 39.48
CA LEU A 955 23.85 -32.09 40.37
C LEU A 955 23.48 -32.34 41.84
N ALA A 956 22.29 -32.90 42.12
CA ALA A 956 21.90 -33.31 43.47
C ALA A 956 22.67 -34.55 43.98
N GLY A 957 23.21 -35.37 43.07
CA GLY A 957 24.08 -36.50 43.39
C GLY A 957 25.52 -36.10 43.72
N GLU A 958 26.02 -35.00 43.15
CA GLU A 958 27.39 -34.52 43.38
C GLU A 958 27.56 -33.69 44.67
N GLU A 959 26.50 -33.07 45.21
CA GLU A 959 26.55 -32.43 46.54
C GLU A 959 26.57 -33.42 47.72
N ALA A 960 26.21 -34.70 47.50
CA ALA A 960 26.26 -35.73 48.53
C ALA A 960 27.64 -36.40 48.70
N ALA A 961 28.61 -36.07 47.84
CA ALA A 961 29.94 -36.69 47.82
C ALA A 961 31.08 -35.67 47.95
N ARG A 962 31.09 -34.89 49.03
CA ARG A 962 32.34 -34.27 49.53
C ARG A 962 32.82 -34.99 50.78
N VAL A 963 33.85 -35.84 50.64
CA VAL A 963 34.71 -36.23 51.77
C VAL A 963 36.19 -36.08 51.39
N ALA A 964 36.80 -35.12 52.07
CA ALA A 964 38.20 -34.94 52.44
C ALA A 964 39.28 -34.85 51.33
N TRP A 965 39.90 -33.66 51.24
CA TRP A 965 41.30 -33.53 50.80
C TRP A 965 42.11 -32.82 51.90
N PRO A 966 43.28 -33.34 52.30
CA PRO A 966 44.15 -32.67 53.27
C PRO A 966 44.93 -31.53 52.62
N GLU A 967 45.21 -30.50 53.42
CA GLU A 967 46.16 -29.43 53.13
C GLU A 967 47.55 -29.99 52.79
N SER A 968 48.16 -29.52 51.70
CA SER A 968 49.54 -28.98 51.67
C SER A 968 50.12 -28.83 50.26
N GLN A 969 50.87 -27.74 50.11
CA GLN A 969 52.01 -27.48 49.20
C GLN A 969 51.79 -27.13 47.70
N GLU A 970 51.98 -25.83 47.44
CA GLU A 970 53.04 -25.22 46.61
C GLU A 970 53.39 -25.75 45.18
N ARG A 971 53.39 -24.77 44.24
CA ARG A 971 54.28 -24.52 43.08
C ARG A 971 53.77 -24.76 41.64
N GLU A 972 53.76 -23.62 40.93
CA GLU A 972 54.29 -23.32 39.58
C GLU A 972 53.95 -24.22 38.38
N GLY A 973 53.36 -23.59 37.36
CA GLY A 973 53.15 -24.09 36.00
C GLY A 973 52.06 -23.34 35.29
#